data_AF-A0AA90VMU2-F1
#
_entry.id   AF-A0AA90VMU2-F1
#
_cell.length_a   1.000
_cell.length_b   1.000
_cell.length_c   1.000
_cell.angle_alpha   90.00
_cell.angle_beta   90.00
_cell.angle_gamma   90.00
#
_symmetry.space_group_name_H-M   'P 1'
#
loop_
_entity.id
_entity.type
_entity.pdbx_description
1 polymer ?
#
loop_
_entity_poly.entity_id
_entity_poly.type
_entity_poly.pdbx_seq_one_letter_code
_entity_poly.pdbx_strand_id
1 'polypeptide(L)'
;MAKEYPIQNVSFRGETDNFLTEAGGGSELPKWVNDTAISVNAERVYDQLELFSELFSDANRTMPVLTEITLNKKATAKSHRPAVRKMMDVNSKRNVLGVTSVGKILVKIDTANDLKKMERGFKVVNTANLPKDKKIGLSAIENISRYKAVVDDSIQENDRLKLQLVDYLNSEYNHRSRIALSIKCKEFGVELEELNYASSLRLFSLEHVSEEALQAIASMDCVLAVRKMPTIEFETAPDEDNSSIEVMTPLEGATYPVVGLLDSGVGDNDYLRPWMIDDEDNIADLEDEDINRSHGTAVASVINYGDFLENKDLTKCGPCKIKSCIVNTDRTQIYENELVANIQNAIAKHPDIKIWNLSQGTTKTIDNDRYSDLGIALDSLQKDNRILICKSAGNVDPRAENQRITDGADSLLSLVVGSIAHKKTTNNDAKENDRSPFSRIGPGVENAVKPDLVHYGGNMDTHLSLFSEWGRQFCRWSGTSFSTPRITALAANLNQMIGGECNPLLLKALLVHNSDYPVGLSKTPEELRREMGFGLPSVITDMLNNDADECTMVFHQTLQKGTNIVSLDFPYPQSLVENGYFIGEITLSMAVNPVINAGQGCEYCQSQVDVLLETYDHVEHVQLGEGMMRNESRTSKDAVNVLNASIYSSKAFKKEFAEERMLIEQGDKYQPIKKYYVDLSKMTDTNRRKALGENRKWALKLTGLYRDAAVQALERDGEVLSQDVVVVVTIKDPRHRGTIYTECLDLLEQRGYVHNDINIHNDIRVDN
;
A
#
# COMPACT_ATOMS: atom_id res chain seq x y z
N MET A 1 -6.85 8.98 -32.37
CA MET A 1 -6.08 10.23 -32.58
C MET A 1 -5.14 10.35 -31.39
N ALA A 2 -3.96 10.96 -31.54
CA ALA A 2 -3.10 11.18 -30.39
C ALA A 2 -3.70 12.29 -29.53
N LYS A 3 -3.66 12.13 -28.20
CA LYS A 3 -4.08 13.18 -27.26
C LYS A 3 -3.13 14.38 -27.36
N GLU A 4 -3.68 15.59 -27.46
CA GLU A 4 -2.89 16.80 -27.76
C GLU A 4 -2.83 17.81 -26.60
N TYR A 5 -3.69 17.68 -25.61
CA TYR A 5 -3.87 18.70 -24.57
C TYR A 5 -3.26 18.29 -23.22
N PRO A 6 -2.28 19.00 -22.66
CA PRO A 6 -1.59 18.57 -21.44
C PRO A 6 -2.53 18.51 -20.23
N ILE A 7 -2.33 17.53 -19.35
CA ILE A 7 -3.01 17.48 -18.04
C ILE A 7 -2.58 18.66 -17.16
N GLN A 8 -3.45 19.10 -16.26
CA GLN A 8 -3.23 20.30 -15.44
C GLN A 8 -2.79 19.95 -14.02
N ASN A 9 -1.68 20.52 -13.56
CA ASN A 9 -1.39 20.63 -12.14
C ASN A 9 -2.24 21.77 -11.56
N VAL A 10 -2.96 21.51 -10.47
CA VAL A 10 -3.91 22.45 -9.86
C VAL A 10 -3.66 22.56 -8.37
N SER A 11 -3.59 23.80 -7.87
CA SER A 11 -3.43 24.08 -6.44
C SER A 11 -4.77 24.47 -5.80
N PHE A 12 -5.02 23.96 -4.59
CA PHE A 12 -6.09 24.49 -3.74
C PHE A 12 -5.79 25.94 -3.31
N ARG A 13 -6.82 26.74 -3.05
CA ARG A 13 -6.74 28.20 -2.87
C ARG A 13 -6.42 28.61 -1.42
N GLY A 14 -5.54 27.88 -0.77
CA GLY A 14 -5.06 28.20 0.59
C GLY A 14 -6.20 28.35 1.61
N GLU A 15 -6.28 29.51 2.28
CA GLU A 15 -7.27 29.81 3.32
C GLU A 15 -8.73 29.61 2.87
N THR A 16 -9.03 29.79 1.57
CA THR A 16 -10.38 29.61 1.05
C THR A 16 -10.85 28.15 1.12
N ASP A 17 -9.96 27.20 0.84
CA ASP A 17 -10.28 25.78 0.78
C ASP A 17 -9.88 25.03 2.06
N ASN A 18 -9.08 25.64 2.93
CA ASN A 18 -8.61 25.07 4.19
C ASN A 18 -9.67 25.18 5.30
N PHE A 19 -10.21 24.04 5.70
CA PHE A 19 -11.25 23.95 6.72
C PHE A 19 -10.71 23.27 7.99
N LEU A 20 -11.15 23.70 9.16
CA LEU A 20 -10.85 23.03 10.42
C LEU A 20 -11.71 21.77 10.61
N THR A 21 -11.15 20.73 11.21
CA THR A 21 -11.92 19.54 11.58
C THR A 21 -12.98 19.90 12.64
N GLU A 22 -14.24 19.62 12.33
CA GLU A 22 -15.37 19.85 13.25
C GLU A 22 -15.37 18.80 14.37
N ALA A 23 -15.85 19.19 15.57
CA ALA A 23 -15.93 18.27 16.70
C ALA A 23 -17.14 17.32 16.50
N GLY A 24 -16.88 16.10 16.05
CA GLY A 24 -17.89 15.09 15.74
C GLY A 24 -17.84 13.90 16.70
N GLY A 25 -18.34 14.06 17.94
CA GLY A 25 -18.57 12.94 18.86
C GLY A 25 -20.06 12.64 18.95
N GLY A 26 -20.52 11.51 18.39
CA GLY A 26 -21.90 11.07 18.55
C GLY A 26 -22.27 10.92 20.03
N SER A 27 -23.39 11.49 20.46
CA SER A 27 -23.83 11.51 21.87
C SER A 27 -24.35 10.15 22.34
N GLU A 28 -24.84 9.29 21.44
CA GLU A 28 -25.42 7.99 21.79
C GLU A 28 -24.37 6.90 22.07
N LEU A 29 -24.71 5.98 22.97
CA LEU A 29 -23.92 4.78 23.27
C LEU A 29 -24.26 3.68 22.26
N PRO A 30 -23.27 2.88 21.79
CA PRO A 30 -23.54 1.72 20.95
C PRO A 30 -24.48 0.73 21.66
N LYS A 31 -25.38 0.07 20.92
CA LYS A 31 -26.37 -0.89 21.47
C LYS A 31 -25.77 -2.05 22.26
N TRP A 32 -24.51 -2.40 22.01
CA TRP A 32 -23.79 -3.47 22.71
C TRP A 32 -23.23 -3.03 24.08
N VAL A 33 -23.24 -1.73 24.39
CA VAL A 33 -22.87 -1.19 25.71
C VAL A 33 -24.12 -1.19 26.60
N ASN A 34 -24.22 -2.16 27.50
CA ASN A 34 -25.32 -2.30 28.47
C ASN A 34 -24.81 -2.80 29.82
N ASP A 35 -25.62 -2.64 30.87
CA ASP A 35 -25.21 -2.93 32.25
C ASP A 35 -24.79 -4.40 32.46
N THR A 36 -25.44 -5.34 31.78
CA THR A 36 -25.07 -6.76 31.85
C THR A 36 -23.68 -7.00 31.27
N ALA A 37 -23.40 -6.47 30.08
CA ALA A 37 -22.09 -6.60 29.45
C ALA A 37 -20.98 -5.94 30.29
N ILE A 38 -21.24 -4.77 30.88
CA ILE A 38 -20.31 -4.08 31.76
C ILE A 38 -19.97 -4.96 32.96
N SER A 39 -20.97 -5.43 33.71
CA SER A 39 -20.74 -6.18 34.95
C SER A 39 -20.01 -7.49 34.70
N VAL A 40 -20.46 -8.28 33.70
CA VAL A 40 -19.87 -9.59 33.38
C VAL A 40 -18.41 -9.47 32.92
N ASN A 41 -18.12 -8.51 32.04
CA ASN A 41 -16.76 -8.33 31.54
C ASN A 41 -15.85 -7.73 32.62
N ALA A 42 -16.36 -6.78 33.41
CA ALA A 42 -15.59 -6.15 34.48
C ALA A 42 -15.15 -7.15 35.54
N GLU A 43 -16.07 -8.01 36.01
CA GLU A 43 -15.76 -9.08 36.98
C GLU A 43 -14.74 -10.07 36.40
N ARG A 44 -14.97 -10.56 35.18
CA ARG A 44 -14.06 -11.50 34.53
C ARG A 44 -12.64 -10.96 34.37
N VAL A 45 -12.51 -9.72 33.89
CA VAL A 45 -11.19 -9.10 33.67
C VAL A 45 -10.53 -8.76 35.01
N TYR A 46 -11.30 -8.37 36.03
CA TYR A 46 -10.78 -8.17 37.38
C TYR A 46 -10.14 -9.46 37.93
N ASP A 47 -10.85 -10.58 37.86
CA ASP A 47 -10.34 -11.88 38.33
C ASP A 47 -9.08 -12.30 37.57
N GLN A 48 -9.04 -12.04 36.26
CA GLN A 48 -7.88 -12.33 35.41
C GLN A 48 -6.66 -11.48 35.73
N LEU A 49 -6.85 -10.20 36.05
CA LEU A 49 -5.77 -9.32 36.48
C LEU A 49 -5.22 -9.77 37.84
N GLU A 50 -6.08 -10.20 38.77
CA GLU A 50 -5.66 -10.68 40.09
C GLU A 50 -4.70 -11.88 39.99
N LEU A 51 -4.94 -12.79 39.04
CA LEU A 51 -4.05 -13.93 38.73
C LEU A 51 -2.63 -13.50 38.32
N PHE A 52 -2.43 -12.27 37.81
CA PHE A 52 -1.09 -11.80 37.43
C PHE A 52 -0.26 -11.32 38.62
N SER A 53 -0.83 -11.20 39.82
CA SER A 53 -0.10 -10.75 41.02
C SER A 53 1.14 -11.60 41.31
N GLU A 54 1.04 -12.92 41.10
CA GLU A 54 2.16 -13.85 41.31
C GLU A 54 3.34 -13.56 40.37
N LEU A 55 3.07 -13.06 39.15
CA LEU A 55 4.11 -12.70 38.18
C LEU A 55 4.95 -11.51 38.66
N PHE A 56 4.51 -10.73 39.65
CA PHE A 56 5.29 -9.62 40.21
C PHE A 56 5.94 -9.93 41.55
N SER A 57 5.92 -11.19 41.99
CA SER A 57 6.56 -11.63 43.24
C SER A 57 8.09 -11.66 43.16
N ASP A 58 8.66 -11.77 41.96
CA ASP A 58 10.10 -11.73 41.73
C ASP A 58 10.65 -10.30 41.85
N ALA A 59 11.39 -10.05 42.93
CA ALA A 59 12.02 -8.77 43.24
C ALA A 59 13.13 -8.37 42.23
N ASN A 60 13.65 -9.32 41.45
CA ASN A 60 14.68 -9.08 40.43
C ASN A 60 14.09 -8.82 39.04
N ARG A 61 12.76 -8.75 38.90
CA ARG A 61 12.13 -8.48 37.61
C ARG A 61 12.52 -7.09 37.08
N THR A 62 13.10 -7.08 35.89
CA THR A 62 13.54 -5.84 35.22
C THR A 62 12.69 -5.48 34.00
N MET A 63 11.82 -6.39 33.55
CA MET A 63 11.00 -6.25 32.34
C MET A 63 9.50 -6.19 32.67
N PRO A 64 8.69 -5.42 31.92
CA PRO A 64 7.24 -5.44 32.02
C PRO A 64 6.65 -6.81 31.64
N VAL A 65 5.52 -7.17 32.27
CA VAL A 65 4.74 -8.35 31.86
C VAL A 65 3.89 -7.98 30.64
N LEU A 66 4.00 -8.78 29.57
CA LEU A 66 3.15 -8.65 28.39
C LEU A 66 1.82 -9.40 28.57
N THR A 67 0.73 -8.73 28.24
CA THR A 67 -0.63 -9.26 28.24
C THR A 67 -1.31 -8.98 26.92
N GLU A 68 -2.28 -9.83 26.57
CA GLU A 68 -3.14 -9.69 25.40
C GLU A 68 -4.57 -9.48 25.86
N ILE A 69 -5.21 -8.43 25.34
CA ILE A 69 -6.62 -8.17 25.53
C ILE A 69 -7.39 -8.64 24.30
N THR A 70 -8.47 -9.38 24.52
CA THR A 70 -9.45 -9.70 23.48
C THR A 70 -10.62 -8.73 23.55
N LEU A 71 -10.92 -8.04 22.45
CA LEU A 71 -12.10 -7.21 22.35
C LEU A 71 -13.34 -8.02 21.97
N ASN A 72 -14.47 -7.60 22.51
CA ASN A 72 -15.78 -8.05 22.08
C ASN A 72 -15.92 -7.87 20.55
N LYS A 73 -16.40 -8.90 19.85
CA LYS A 73 -16.58 -8.88 18.37
C LYS A 73 -17.41 -7.69 17.87
N LYS A 74 -18.32 -7.15 18.68
CA LYS A 74 -19.14 -5.96 18.36
C LYS A 74 -18.45 -4.63 18.69
N ALA A 75 -17.35 -4.68 19.44
CA ALA A 75 -16.53 -3.54 19.87
C ALA A 75 -15.15 -3.48 19.18
N THR A 76 -14.93 -4.29 18.14
CA THR A 76 -13.70 -4.29 17.33
C THR A 76 -13.53 -3.00 16.51
N ALA A 77 -14.59 -2.18 16.41
CA ALA A 77 -14.54 -0.90 15.73
C ALA A 77 -13.50 0.04 16.37
N LYS A 78 -12.64 0.59 15.52
CA LYS A 78 -11.49 1.43 15.88
C LYS A 78 -11.88 2.67 16.70
N SER A 79 -13.13 3.15 16.55
CA SER A 79 -13.71 4.28 17.31
C SER A 79 -13.80 4.06 18.83
N HIS A 80 -13.75 2.81 19.30
CA HIS A 80 -13.86 2.49 20.74
C HIS A 80 -12.51 2.26 21.42
N ARG A 81 -11.40 2.25 20.65
CA ARG A 81 -10.04 2.05 21.17
C ARG A 81 -9.62 3.09 22.21
N PRO A 82 -9.95 4.39 22.10
CA PRO A 82 -9.61 5.37 23.13
C PRO A 82 -10.19 5.01 24.51
N ALA A 83 -11.41 4.45 24.53
CA ALA A 83 -12.06 3.98 25.75
C ALA A 83 -11.38 2.74 26.33
N VAL A 84 -10.94 1.80 25.48
CA VAL A 84 -10.15 0.62 25.89
C VAL A 84 -8.80 1.05 26.46
N ARG A 85 -8.09 1.97 25.79
CA ARG A 85 -6.78 2.47 26.26
C ARG A 85 -6.88 3.16 27.61
N LYS A 86 -7.89 4.02 27.83
CA LYS A 86 -8.14 4.65 29.15
C LYS A 86 -8.31 3.66 30.30
N MET A 87 -8.68 2.40 30.03
CA MET A 87 -8.76 1.36 31.05
C MET A 87 -7.40 0.77 31.41
N MET A 88 -6.43 0.80 30.49
CA MET A 88 -5.13 0.14 30.63
C MET A 88 -3.97 1.11 30.87
N ASP A 89 -4.06 2.34 30.35
CA ASP A 89 -3.05 3.37 30.55
C ASP A 89 -3.16 3.93 31.97
N VAL A 90 -2.16 3.64 32.81
CA VAL A 90 -2.11 4.07 34.21
C VAL A 90 -0.95 5.03 34.43
N ASN A 91 -1.14 6.05 35.28
CA ASN A 91 -0.13 7.08 35.59
C ASN A 91 0.39 7.84 34.37
N SER A 92 -0.48 8.08 33.38
CA SER A 92 -0.12 8.69 32.10
C SER A 92 0.92 7.90 31.29
N LYS A 93 1.18 6.64 31.66
CA LYS A 93 2.01 5.73 30.87
C LYS A 93 1.18 5.11 29.77
N ARG A 94 1.72 5.12 28.55
CA ARG A 94 1.19 4.33 27.44
C ARG A 94 1.54 2.85 27.65
N ASN A 95 0.54 2.07 28.04
CA ASN A 95 0.67 0.65 28.30
C ASN A 95 0.16 -0.19 27.12
N VAL A 96 -0.70 0.37 26.26
CA VAL A 96 -1.09 -0.28 25.01
C VAL A 96 0.01 -0.09 23.96
N LEU A 97 0.66 -1.20 23.60
CA LEU A 97 1.82 -1.25 22.71
C LEU A 97 1.42 -1.36 21.24
N GLY A 98 0.45 -2.22 20.93
CA GLY A 98 0.02 -2.45 19.55
C GLY A 98 -1.09 -3.47 19.42
N VAL A 99 -1.27 -3.98 18.20
CA VAL A 99 -2.28 -4.97 17.84
C VAL A 99 -1.57 -6.24 17.39
N THR A 100 -1.94 -7.37 17.99
CA THR A 100 -1.35 -8.69 17.68
C THR A 100 -2.10 -9.40 16.56
N SER A 101 -3.43 -9.27 16.54
CA SER A 101 -4.31 -9.75 15.48
C SER A 101 -5.65 -9.02 15.52
N VAL A 102 -6.54 -9.30 14.56
CA VAL A 102 -7.84 -8.63 14.48
C VAL A 102 -8.64 -8.78 15.79
N GLY A 103 -8.94 -7.65 16.44
CA GLY A 103 -9.67 -7.62 17.70
C GLY A 103 -8.84 -7.90 18.96
N LYS A 104 -7.52 -8.12 18.84
CA LYS A 104 -6.63 -8.33 19.97
C LYS A 104 -5.63 -7.18 20.16
N ILE A 105 -5.28 -6.86 21.40
CA ILE A 105 -4.40 -5.74 21.72
C ILE A 105 -3.27 -6.21 22.64
N LEU A 106 -2.03 -5.86 22.31
CA LEU A 106 -0.89 -6.07 23.18
C LEU A 106 -0.77 -4.94 24.20
N VAL A 107 -0.68 -5.31 25.48
CA VAL A 107 -0.58 -4.39 26.62
C VAL A 107 0.58 -4.80 27.51
N LYS A 108 1.33 -3.83 28.02
CA LYS A 108 2.36 -4.04 29.05
C LYS A 108 1.86 -3.65 30.43
N ILE A 109 2.35 -4.37 31.44
CA ILE A 109 2.16 -4.03 32.84
C ILE A 109 3.54 -3.91 33.48
N ASP A 110 3.98 -2.69 33.77
CA ASP A 110 5.36 -2.41 34.20
C ASP A 110 5.65 -2.90 35.62
N THR A 111 4.70 -2.72 36.53
CA THR A 111 4.91 -2.94 37.97
C THR A 111 3.66 -3.49 38.67
N ALA A 112 3.85 -4.10 39.85
CA ALA A 112 2.74 -4.52 40.71
C ALA A 112 1.79 -3.37 41.10
N ASN A 113 2.29 -2.14 41.20
CA ASN A 113 1.46 -0.97 41.47
C ASN A 113 0.60 -0.59 40.26
N ASP A 114 1.12 -0.76 39.05
CA ASP A 114 0.37 -0.53 37.82
C ASP A 114 -0.73 -1.58 37.65
N LEU A 115 -0.43 -2.86 37.95
CA LEU A 115 -1.44 -3.93 38.02
C LEU A 115 -2.60 -3.58 38.95
N LYS A 116 -2.30 -3.22 40.21
CA LYS A 116 -3.32 -2.84 41.21
C LYS A 116 -4.17 -1.65 40.79
N LYS A 117 -3.63 -0.73 39.99
CA LYS A 117 -4.39 0.41 39.44
C LYS A 117 -5.33 -0.03 38.33
N MET A 118 -4.86 -0.92 37.45
CA MET A 118 -5.72 -1.54 36.41
C MET A 118 -6.87 -2.32 37.06
N GLU A 119 -6.59 -3.18 38.04
CA GLU A 119 -7.61 -3.95 38.79
C GLU A 119 -8.73 -3.05 39.34
N ARG A 120 -8.36 -1.95 40.01
CA ARG A 120 -9.33 -0.95 40.52
C ARG A 120 -10.17 -0.32 39.41
N GLY A 121 -9.63 -0.19 38.20
CA GLY A 121 -10.35 0.29 37.03
C GLY A 121 -11.55 -0.60 36.68
N PHE A 122 -11.39 -1.92 36.81
CA PHE A 122 -12.39 -2.95 36.53
C PHE A 122 -13.28 -3.31 37.72
N LYS A 123 -13.00 -2.82 38.92
CA LYS A 123 -13.90 -2.99 40.07
C LYS A 123 -15.13 -2.09 39.94
N VAL A 124 -16.26 -2.64 39.52
CA VAL A 124 -17.53 -1.92 39.31
C VAL A 124 -18.52 -2.21 40.43
N VAL A 125 -18.94 -1.18 41.16
CA VAL A 125 -19.96 -1.28 42.23
C VAL A 125 -21.34 -0.79 41.76
N ASN A 126 -21.38 0.19 40.85
CA ASN A 126 -22.61 0.72 40.26
C ASN A 126 -22.35 1.22 38.84
N THR A 127 -23.09 0.71 37.86
CA THR A 127 -22.93 1.06 36.44
C THR A 127 -23.56 2.41 36.07
N ALA A 128 -24.58 2.88 36.81
CA ALA A 128 -25.37 4.06 36.45
C ALA A 128 -24.50 5.33 36.36
N ASN A 129 -23.57 5.50 37.31
CA ASN A 129 -22.75 6.71 37.46
C ASN A 129 -21.42 6.66 36.69
N LEU A 130 -21.19 5.65 35.84
CA LEU A 130 -19.94 5.55 35.08
C LEU A 130 -19.91 6.53 33.90
N PRO A 131 -18.77 7.22 33.64
CA PRO A 131 -18.58 8.02 32.43
C PRO A 131 -18.78 7.18 31.15
N LYS A 132 -19.21 7.84 30.06
CA LYS A 132 -19.47 7.20 28.76
C LYS A 132 -18.29 6.33 28.29
N ASP A 133 -17.09 6.88 28.29
CA ASP A 133 -15.87 6.17 27.86
C ASP A 133 -15.59 4.95 28.75
N LYS A 134 -15.83 5.05 30.06
CA LYS A 134 -15.63 3.92 30.98
C LYS A 134 -16.65 2.81 30.72
N LYS A 135 -17.91 3.15 30.42
CA LYS A 135 -18.93 2.16 30.01
C LYS A 135 -18.53 1.42 28.73
N ILE A 136 -18.04 2.17 27.73
CA ILE A 136 -17.56 1.61 26.46
C ILE A 136 -16.35 0.69 26.71
N GLY A 137 -15.35 1.16 27.47
CA GLY A 137 -14.12 0.40 27.75
C GLY A 137 -14.39 -0.91 28.48
N LEU A 138 -15.20 -0.88 29.53
CA LEU A 138 -15.59 -2.08 30.30
C LEU A 138 -16.41 -3.07 29.45
N SER A 139 -17.26 -2.58 28.55
CA SER A 139 -18.02 -3.45 27.63
C SER A 139 -17.16 -4.01 26.49
N ALA A 140 -16.13 -3.27 26.08
CA ALA A 140 -15.30 -3.61 24.93
C ALA A 140 -14.25 -4.68 25.26
N ILE A 141 -13.66 -4.62 26.45
CA ILE A 141 -12.64 -5.58 26.91
C ILE A 141 -13.35 -6.84 27.41
N GLU A 142 -13.26 -7.93 26.66
CA GLU A 142 -13.94 -9.18 27.00
C GLU A 142 -13.07 -10.10 27.86
N ASN A 143 -11.75 -10.07 27.64
CA ASN A 143 -10.79 -10.96 28.28
C ASN A 143 -9.40 -10.33 28.30
N ILE A 144 -8.61 -10.64 29.33
CA ILE A 144 -7.16 -10.40 29.35
C ILE A 144 -6.42 -11.68 29.73
N SER A 145 -5.29 -11.94 29.08
CA SER A 145 -4.44 -13.09 29.34
C SER A 145 -2.97 -12.72 29.24
N ARG A 146 -2.08 -13.48 29.90
CA ARG A 146 -0.63 -13.34 29.69
C ARG A 146 -0.32 -13.61 28.22
N TYR A 147 0.44 -12.72 27.59
CA TYR A 147 0.90 -12.94 26.22
C TYR A 147 1.95 -14.04 26.21
N LYS A 148 1.86 -14.93 25.23
CA LYS A 148 2.87 -15.96 24.96
C LYS A 148 3.43 -15.71 23.57
N ALA A 149 4.75 -15.80 23.44
CA ALA A 149 5.40 -15.64 22.15
C ALA A 149 4.81 -16.63 21.14
N VAL A 150 4.61 -16.16 19.91
CA VAL A 150 4.22 -17.02 18.79
C VAL A 150 5.45 -17.79 18.33
N VAL A 151 5.45 -19.11 18.50
CA VAL A 151 6.53 -19.98 18.04
C VAL A 151 6.00 -20.79 16.85
N ASP A 152 6.76 -20.82 15.76
CA ASP A 152 6.43 -21.60 14.57
C ASP A 152 6.61 -23.10 14.86
N ASP A 153 5.53 -23.88 14.74
CA ASP A 153 5.53 -25.32 15.03
C ASP A 153 6.44 -26.13 14.10
N SER A 154 6.84 -25.55 12.96
CA SER A 154 7.71 -26.21 11.98
C SER A 154 9.20 -26.18 12.33
N ILE A 155 9.61 -25.44 13.37
CA ILE A 155 11.02 -25.26 13.79
C ILE A 155 11.67 -26.60 14.13
N GLN A 156 12.87 -26.82 13.59
CA GLN A 156 13.75 -27.96 13.82
C GLN A 156 15.10 -27.48 14.37
N GLU A 157 15.84 -28.42 14.97
CA GLU A 157 17.18 -28.15 15.51
C GLU A 157 18.12 -27.65 14.39
N ASN A 158 18.89 -26.61 14.68
CA ASN A 158 19.80 -25.92 13.75
C ASN A 158 19.15 -25.10 12.62
N ASP A 159 17.83 -24.94 12.59
CA ASP A 159 17.24 -23.93 11.71
C ASP A 159 17.78 -22.54 12.05
N ARG A 160 18.02 -21.70 11.03
CA ARG A 160 18.18 -20.26 11.22
C ARG A 160 16.81 -19.68 11.59
N LEU A 161 16.71 -19.05 12.76
CA LEU A 161 15.45 -18.51 13.29
C LEU A 161 15.42 -16.99 13.24
N LYS A 162 14.24 -16.43 12.99
CA LYS A 162 13.94 -15.00 13.11
C LYS A 162 13.15 -14.76 14.39
N LEU A 163 13.73 -14.00 15.31
CA LEU A 163 13.11 -13.59 16.56
C LEU A 163 12.66 -12.13 16.49
N GLN A 164 11.46 -11.85 16.99
CA GLN A 164 10.91 -10.51 17.12
C GLN A 164 10.78 -10.13 18.59
N LEU A 165 11.47 -9.06 19.00
CA LEU A 165 11.26 -8.44 20.31
C LEU A 165 10.15 -7.39 20.23
N VAL A 166 9.52 -7.14 21.38
CA VAL A 166 8.55 -6.06 21.53
C VAL A 166 9.24 -4.69 21.51
N ASP A 167 8.61 -3.71 20.86
CA ASP A 167 8.91 -2.30 21.11
C ASP A 167 8.03 -1.80 22.27
N TYR A 168 8.65 -1.55 23.42
CA TYR A 168 7.98 -1.05 24.62
C TYR A 168 7.60 0.44 24.53
N LEU A 169 7.91 1.11 23.40
CA LEU A 169 7.77 2.55 23.21
C LEU A 169 8.52 3.35 24.30
N ASN A 170 9.62 2.76 24.77
CA ASN A 170 10.47 3.27 25.84
C ASN A 170 11.89 2.76 25.62
N SER A 171 12.83 3.69 25.42
CA SER A 171 14.22 3.37 25.09
C SER A 171 14.93 2.56 26.16
N GLU A 172 14.63 2.77 27.45
CA GLU A 172 15.24 2.04 28.55
C GLU A 172 14.79 0.57 28.57
N TYR A 173 13.49 0.29 28.44
CA TYR A 173 12.98 -1.09 28.35
C TYR A 173 13.45 -1.80 27.08
N ASN A 174 13.51 -1.08 25.95
CA ASN A 174 14.04 -1.63 24.71
C ASN A 174 15.53 -1.98 24.86
N HIS A 175 16.33 -1.10 25.47
CA HIS A 175 17.74 -1.38 25.74
C HIS A 175 17.93 -2.58 26.69
N ARG A 176 17.18 -2.63 27.79
CA ARG A 176 17.23 -3.72 28.78
C ARG A 176 16.83 -5.07 28.17
N SER A 177 15.77 -5.12 27.35
CA SER A 177 15.36 -6.37 26.68
C SER A 177 16.41 -6.88 25.71
N ARG A 178 17.12 -5.98 25.00
CA ARG A 178 18.22 -6.36 24.10
C ARG A 178 19.37 -7.01 24.88
N ILE A 179 19.75 -6.42 26.02
CA ILE A 179 20.78 -6.98 26.90
C ILE A 179 20.32 -8.33 27.47
N ALA A 180 19.07 -8.43 27.92
CA ALA A 180 18.52 -9.67 28.46
C ALA A 180 18.55 -10.81 27.42
N LEU A 181 18.19 -10.52 26.16
CA LEU A 181 18.28 -11.49 25.07
C LEU A 181 19.73 -11.91 24.83
N SER A 182 20.67 -10.96 24.73
CA SER A 182 22.09 -11.26 24.52
C SER A 182 22.68 -12.14 25.63
N ILE A 183 22.32 -11.89 26.90
CA ILE A 183 22.74 -12.73 28.03
C ILE A 183 22.14 -14.14 27.88
N LYS A 184 20.83 -14.23 27.60
CA LYS A 184 20.14 -15.51 27.43
C LYS A 184 20.72 -16.34 26.29
N CYS A 185 20.98 -15.74 25.13
CA CYS A 185 21.61 -16.42 24.00
C CYS A 185 23.01 -16.94 24.37
N LYS A 186 23.83 -16.12 25.05
CA LYS A 186 25.17 -16.54 25.52
C LYS A 186 25.12 -17.70 26.52
N GLU A 187 24.12 -17.75 27.40
CA GLU A 187 23.94 -18.87 28.36
C GLU A 187 23.74 -20.21 27.64
N PHE A 188 23.11 -20.20 26.47
CA PHE A 188 22.82 -21.40 25.68
C PHE A 188 23.74 -21.59 24.47
N GLY A 189 24.74 -20.73 24.26
CA GLY A 189 25.64 -20.81 23.11
C GLY A 189 24.99 -20.45 21.76
N VAL A 190 23.87 -19.73 21.78
CA VAL A 190 23.14 -19.29 20.59
C VAL A 190 23.82 -18.06 20.00
N GLU A 191 24.09 -18.09 18.69
CA GLU A 191 24.58 -16.92 17.96
C GLU A 191 23.43 -15.95 17.71
N LEU A 192 23.69 -14.66 17.88
CA LEU A 192 22.69 -13.60 17.85
C LEU A 192 23.17 -12.46 16.97
N GLU A 193 22.39 -12.14 15.95
CA GLU A 193 22.59 -11.00 15.06
C GLU A 193 21.36 -10.08 15.14
N GLU A 194 21.56 -8.76 15.21
CA GLU A 194 20.48 -7.77 15.18
C GLU A 194 20.15 -7.40 13.74
N LEU A 195 18.88 -7.53 13.35
CA LEU A 195 18.42 -7.33 11.97
C LEU A 195 17.79 -5.95 11.81
N ASN A 196 18.30 -5.16 10.87
CA ASN A 196 17.84 -3.78 10.65
C ASN A 196 16.90 -3.65 9.45
N TYR A 197 15.70 -4.24 9.56
CA TYR A 197 14.72 -4.21 8.46
C TYR A 197 13.98 -2.88 8.39
N ALA A 198 13.61 -2.34 9.55
CA ALA A 198 13.00 -1.02 9.70
C ALA A 198 13.25 -0.53 11.13
N SER A 199 13.40 0.79 11.32
CA SER A 199 13.69 1.40 12.62
C SER A 199 12.66 1.12 13.72
N SER A 200 11.43 0.78 13.33
CA SER A 200 10.33 0.42 14.24
C SER A 200 10.16 -1.09 14.47
N LEU A 201 10.99 -1.93 13.85
CA LEU A 201 11.03 -3.37 14.05
C LEU A 201 12.29 -3.76 14.83
N ARG A 202 12.12 -4.65 15.81
CA ARG A 202 13.21 -5.16 16.64
C ARG A 202 13.41 -6.64 16.37
N LEU A 203 14.09 -6.95 15.26
CA LEU A 203 14.29 -8.30 14.76
C LEU A 203 15.71 -8.79 15.03
N PHE A 204 15.86 -10.10 15.21
CA PHE A 204 17.12 -10.77 15.46
C PHE A 204 17.18 -12.10 14.69
N SER A 205 18.35 -12.44 14.14
CA SER A 205 18.65 -13.78 13.65
C SER A 205 19.24 -14.60 14.79
N LEU A 206 18.84 -15.87 14.90
CA LEU A 206 19.38 -16.83 15.85
C LEU A 206 19.87 -18.07 15.10
N GLU A 207 21.08 -18.51 15.42
CA GLU A 207 21.65 -19.76 14.93
C GLU A 207 22.11 -20.66 16.07
N HIS A 208 22.26 -21.96 15.77
CA HIS A 208 22.63 -22.98 16.76
C HIS A 208 21.64 -23.08 17.93
N VAL A 209 20.34 -22.99 17.64
CA VAL A 209 19.28 -23.00 18.65
C VAL A 209 18.85 -24.44 18.97
N SER A 210 19.12 -24.91 20.20
CA SER A 210 18.59 -26.18 20.72
C SER A 210 17.12 -26.04 21.15
N GLU A 211 16.42 -27.17 21.37
CA GLU A 211 15.03 -27.16 21.85
C GLU A 211 14.91 -26.48 23.23
N GLU A 212 15.87 -26.72 24.13
CA GLU A 212 15.91 -26.06 25.45
C GLU A 212 16.16 -24.55 25.32
N ALA A 213 17.05 -24.15 24.42
CA ALA A 213 17.34 -22.75 24.14
C ALA A 213 16.09 -22.04 23.57
N LEU A 214 15.41 -22.67 22.62
CA LEU A 214 14.16 -22.16 22.04
C LEU A 214 13.10 -21.96 23.12
N GLN A 215 12.88 -22.96 23.98
CA GLN A 215 11.89 -22.87 25.06
C GLN A 215 12.25 -21.76 26.06
N ALA A 216 13.53 -21.65 26.43
CA ALA A 216 14.00 -20.61 27.35
C ALA A 216 13.85 -19.20 26.75
N ILE A 217 14.25 -18.99 25.49
CA ILE A 217 14.17 -17.71 24.80
C ILE A 217 12.70 -17.31 24.55
N ALA A 218 11.88 -18.22 24.03
CA ALA A 218 10.46 -17.94 23.74
C ALA A 218 9.64 -17.62 25.01
N SER A 219 10.10 -18.05 26.19
CA SER A 219 9.44 -17.77 27.48
C SER A 219 9.74 -16.37 28.06
N MET A 220 10.66 -15.62 27.46
CA MET A 220 11.03 -14.29 27.93
C MET A 220 9.89 -13.29 27.76
N ASP A 221 9.67 -12.43 28.76
CA ASP A 221 8.60 -11.41 28.78
C ASP A 221 8.76 -10.30 27.71
N CYS A 222 9.79 -10.34 26.87
CA CYS A 222 10.06 -9.38 25.80
C CYS A 222 9.99 -9.93 24.38
N VAL A 223 9.73 -11.24 24.22
CA VAL A 223 9.68 -11.91 22.91
C VAL A 223 8.24 -11.93 22.39
N LEU A 224 8.04 -11.45 21.17
CA LEU A 224 6.76 -11.50 20.47
C LEU A 224 6.63 -12.78 19.63
N ALA A 225 7.67 -13.13 18.89
CA ALA A 225 7.64 -14.31 18.04
C ALA A 225 9.03 -14.89 17.81
N VAL A 226 9.07 -16.21 17.57
CA VAL A 226 10.22 -16.94 17.04
C VAL A 226 9.73 -17.78 15.87
N ARG A 227 10.29 -17.56 14.68
CA ARG A 227 9.84 -18.19 13.44
C ARG A 227 11.04 -18.74 12.68
N LYS A 228 10.84 -19.71 11.79
CA LYS A 228 11.89 -20.03 10.81
C LYS A 228 12.22 -18.81 9.96
N MET A 229 13.50 -18.60 9.69
CA MET A 229 13.92 -17.64 8.67
C MET A 229 13.46 -18.17 7.31
N PRO A 230 12.67 -17.41 6.53
CA PRO A 230 12.23 -17.89 5.22
C PRO A 230 13.43 -17.98 4.26
N THR A 231 13.39 -18.99 3.41
CA THR A 231 14.34 -19.17 2.31
C THR A 231 13.73 -18.65 1.01
N ILE A 232 14.60 -18.21 0.09
CA ILE A 232 14.22 -17.74 -1.24
C ILE A 232 14.66 -18.80 -2.26
N GLU A 233 13.72 -19.34 -3.05
CA GLU A 233 13.98 -20.38 -4.05
C GLU A 233 13.51 -19.94 -5.45
N PHE A 234 14.22 -20.38 -6.50
CA PHE A 234 13.96 -20.05 -7.89
C PHE A 234 13.83 -21.31 -8.76
N GLU A 235 12.95 -21.26 -9.75
CA GLU A 235 12.83 -22.27 -10.79
C GLU A 235 13.25 -21.68 -12.14
N THR A 236 14.23 -22.30 -12.79
CA THR A 236 14.64 -22.00 -14.17
C THR A 236 14.72 -23.27 -15.01
N ALA A 237 14.29 -23.21 -16.27
CA ALA A 237 14.38 -24.30 -17.25
C ALA A 237 15.12 -23.86 -18.54
N PRO A 238 15.81 -24.77 -19.24
CA PRO A 238 16.81 -24.49 -20.29
C PRO A 238 16.22 -24.26 -21.71
N ASP A 239 17.09 -24.17 -22.73
CA ASP A 239 17.07 -23.28 -23.92
C ASP A 239 16.91 -23.88 -25.36
N GLU A 240 16.62 -22.98 -26.33
CA GLU A 240 16.82 -22.97 -27.82
C GLU A 240 15.63 -22.46 -28.67
N ASP A 241 15.79 -21.30 -29.34
CA ASP A 241 15.81 -21.08 -30.82
C ASP A 241 16.26 -19.61 -31.14
N ASN A 242 16.65 -19.24 -32.37
CA ASN A 242 17.35 -17.98 -32.71
C ASN A 242 16.65 -17.13 -33.82
N SER A 243 16.49 -15.81 -33.63
CA SER A 243 16.18 -14.82 -34.68
C SER A 243 17.00 -13.52 -34.54
N SER A 244 17.21 -12.79 -35.65
CA SER A 244 18.02 -11.55 -35.68
C SER A 244 17.19 -10.31 -35.29
N ILE A 245 17.59 -9.62 -34.24
CA ILE A 245 17.01 -8.35 -33.76
C ILE A 245 17.99 -7.19 -34.05
N GLU A 246 17.47 -5.99 -34.28
CA GLU A 246 18.29 -4.78 -34.42
C GLU A 246 18.76 -4.27 -33.04
N VAL A 247 20.03 -3.91 -32.94
CA VAL A 247 20.62 -3.39 -31.69
C VAL A 247 20.28 -1.90 -31.55
N MET A 248 19.52 -1.55 -30.51
CA MET A 248 19.27 -0.15 -30.16
C MET A 248 20.49 0.46 -29.48
N THR A 249 20.87 1.67 -29.88
CA THR A 249 22.00 2.41 -29.28
C THR A 249 21.56 3.78 -28.76
N PRO A 250 22.10 4.25 -27.63
CA PRO A 250 21.82 5.59 -27.12
C PRO A 250 22.29 6.65 -28.12
N LEU A 251 21.46 7.66 -28.36
CA LEU A 251 21.81 8.83 -29.15
C LEU A 251 22.72 9.75 -28.35
N GLU A 252 23.78 10.24 -29.00
CA GLU A 252 24.71 11.18 -28.39
C GLU A 252 23.98 12.48 -27.99
N GLY A 253 24.15 12.90 -26.74
CA GLY A 253 23.52 14.10 -26.19
C GLY A 253 22.06 13.94 -25.73
N ALA A 254 21.43 12.78 -25.95
CA ALA A 254 20.10 12.50 -25.42
C ALA A 254 20.16 12.08 -23.94
N THR A 255 19.15 12.49 -23.17
CA THR A 255 18.95 12.03 -21.78
C THR A 255 18.01 10.83 -21.78
N TYR A 256 18.28 9.85 -20.92
CA TYR A 256 17.48 8.63 -20.81
C TYR A 256 17.05 8.42 -19.36
N PRO A 257 15.88 7.80 -19.11
CA PRO A 257 15.44 7.49 -17.77
C PRO A 257 16.37 6.44 -17.17
N VAL A 258 16.65 6.55 -15.87
CA VAL A 258 17.52 5.62 -15.16
C VAL A 258 16.69 4.67 -14.30
N VAL A 259 16.97 3.37 -14.44
CA VAL A 259 16.37 2.28 -13.66
C VAL A 259 17.47 1.54 -12.91
N GLY A 260 17.25 1.34 -11.61
CA GLY A 260 18.02 0.38 -10.83
C GLY A 260 17.39 -1.00 -10.92
N LEU A 261 18.17 -2.01 -11.31
CA LEU A 261 17.72 -3.39 -11.41
C LEU A 261 18.27 -4.20 -10.23
N LEU A 262 17.39 -4.59 -9.30
CA LEU A 262 17.70 -5.46 -8.16
C LEU A 262 17.42 -6.92 -8.55
N ASP A 263 18.39 -7.55 -9.22
CA ASP A 263 18.23 -8.89 -9.80
C ASP A 263 19.51 -9.75 -9.60
N SER A 264 19.72 -10.70 -10.50
CA SER A 264 20.79 -11.69 -10.56
C SER A 264 21.96 -11.28 -11.47
N GLY A 265 21.90 -10.06 -11.97
CA GLY A 265 22.84 -9.54 -12.96
C GLY A 265 22.34 -9.66 -14.40
N VAL A 266 23.06 -9.03 -15.31
CA VAL A 266 22.77 -8.83 -16.73
C VAL A 266 24.02 -9.25 -17.49
N GLY A 267 23.88 -10.25 -18.35
CA GLY A 267 24.94 -10.77 -19.18
C GLY A 267 25.48 -9.71 -20.14
N ASP A 268 26.78 -9.71 -20.34
CA ASP A 268 27.45 -8.80 -21.28
C ASP A 268 27.13 -9.20 -22.72
N ASN A 269 26.12 -8.54 -23.32
CA ASN A 269 25.70 -8.76 -24.69
C ASN A 269 25.51 -7.44 -25.45
N ASP A 270 25.60 -7.51 -26.78
CA ASP A 270 25.60 -6.34 -27.66
C ASP A 270 24.29 -5.52 -27.59
N TYR A 271 23.16 -6.15 -27.22
CA TYR A 271 21.85 -5.48 -27.15
C TYR A 271 21.69 -4.64 -25.89
N LEU A 272 22.19 -5.11 -24.74
CA LEU A 272 22.02 -4.45 -23.45
C LEU A 272 23.23 -3.62 -23.04
N ARG A 273 24.45 -3.97 -23.45
CA ARG A 273 25.69 -3.23 -23.13
C ARG A 273 25.58 -1.71 -23.35
N PRO A 274 25.00 -1.20 -24.46
CA PRO A 274 24.86 0.24 -24.67
C PRO A 274 23.99 0.94 -23.61
N TRP A 275 23.12 0.20 -22.94
CA TRP A 275 22.16 0.71 -21.97
C TRP A 275 22.60 0.55 -20.52
N MET A 276 23.68 -0.17 -20.24
CA MET A 276 24.21 -0.33 -18.90
C MET A 276 24.90 0.95 -18.40
N ILE A 277 24.75 1.25 -17.11
CA ILE A 277 25.52 2.26 -16.40
C ILE A 277 26.68 1.56 -15.69
N ASP A 278 27.87 1.77 -16.25
CA ASP A 278 29.11 1.13 -15.80
C ASP A 278 28.99 -0.40 -15.74
N ASP A 279 29.90 -1.04 -15.01
CA ASP A 279 29.84 -2.46 -14.70
C ASP A 279 28.73 -2.77 -13.68
N GLU A 280 28.36 -4.04 -13.58
CA GLU A 280 27.42 -4.51 -12.58
C GLU A 280 27.96 -4.35 -11.16
N ASP A 281 27.07 -4.07 -10.21
CA ASP A 281 27.44 -4.09 -8.80
C ASP A 281 27.08 -5.42 -8.16
N ASN A 282 28.09 -6.21 -7.81
CA ASN A 282 27.92 -7.42 -7.02
C ASN A 282 27.70 -7.09 -5.54
N ILE A 283 26.47 -6.72 -5.18
CA ILE A 283 26.13 -6.33 -3.80
C ILE A 283 26.04 -7.54 -2.88
N ALA A 284 25.66 -8.70 -3.42
CA ALA A 284 25.57 -9.97 -2.69
C ALA A 284 26.93 -10.61 -2.36
N ASP A 285 28.04 -10.03 -2.84
CA ASP A 285 29.43 -10.51 -2.61
C ASP A 285 29.61 -11.99 -3.00
N LEU A 286 29.00 -12.39 -4.13
CA LEU A 286 29.08 -13.74 -4.66
C LEU A 286 30.31 -13.93 -5.55
N GLU A 287 30.87 -15.14 -5.61
CA GLU A 287 31.88 -15.46 -6.62
C GLU A 287 31.23 -15.45 -8.02
N ASP A 288 31.98 -15.04 -9.05
CA ASP A 288 31.43 -14.94 -10.42
C ASP A 288 30.87 -16.28 -10.94
N GLU A 289 31.44 -17.40 -10.51
CA GLU A 289 30.98 -18.75 -10.87
C GLU A 289 29.61 -19.09 -10.25
N ASP A 290 29.23 -18.41 -9.16
CA ASP A 290 27.94 -18.59 -8.49
C ASP A 290 26.86 -17.65 -9.04
N ILE A 291 27.22 -16.69 -9.89
CA ILE A 291 26.27 -15.73 -10.46
C ILE A 291 25.69 -16.27 -11.76
N ASN A 292 24.38 -16.57 -11.77
CA ASN A 292 23.62 -16.80 -13.00
C ASN A 292 22.90 -15.52 -13.44
N ARG A 293 23.35 -14.91 -14.53
CA ARG A 293 22.81 -13.65 -15.05
C ARG A 293 21.58 -13.82 -15.96
N SER A 294 21.12 -15.04 -16.17
CA SER A 294 20.02 -15.31 -17.10
C SER A 294 18.74 -14.57 -16.72
N HIS A 295 18.37 -14.58 -15.43
CA HIS A 295 17.12 -13.96 -14.98
C HIS A 295 17.13 -12.45 -15.16
N GLY A 296 18.16 -11.77 -14.65
CA GLY A 296 18.26 -10.32 -14.76
C GLY A 296 18.47 -9.86 -16.20
N THR A 297 19.13 -10.64 -17.06
CA THR A 297 19.21 -10.35 -18.50
C THR A 297 17.84 -10.33 -19.17
N ALA A 298 17.00 -11.33 -18.88
CA ALA A 298 15.65 -11.37 -19.45
C ALA A 298 14.78 -10.23 -18.92
N VAL A 299 14.89 -9.89 -17.63
CA VAL A 299 14.19 -8.73 -17.05
C VAL A 299 14.65 -7.42 -17.72
N ALA A 300 15.97 -7.22 -17.87
CA ALA A 300 16.54 -6.06 -18.55
C ALA A 300 16.10 -5.98 -20.03
N SER A 301 15.94 -7.13 -20.70
CA SER A 301 15.40 -7.18 -22.06
C SER A 301 13.98 -6.64 -22.14
N VAL A 302 13.13 -6.88 -21.13
CA VAL A 302 11.77 -6.32 -21.11
C VAL A 302 11.79 -4.80 -20.87
N ILE A 303 12.69 -4.31 -20.02
CA ILE A 303 12.79 -2.86 -19.72
C ILE A 303 13.05 -2.07 -21.01
N ASN A 304 13.95 -2.55 -21.87
CA ASN A 304 14.35 -1.81 -23.09
C ASN A 304 13.70 -2.31 -24.38
N TYR A 305 13.53 -3.62 -24.55
CA TYR A 305 13.07 -4.23 -25.81
C TYR A 305 11.66 -4.85 -25.68
N GLY A 306 10.96 -4.70 -24.55
CA GLY A 306 9.73 -5.44 -24.28
C GLY A 306 8.61 -5.28 -25.32
N ASP A 307 8.45 -4.10 -25.92
CA ASP A 307 7.45 -3.86 -26.98
C ASP A 307 7.92 -4.43 -28.32
N PHE A 308 9.21 -4.26 -28.64
CA PHE A 308 9.85 -4.77 -29.86
C PHE A 308 9.81 -6.31 -29.91
N LEU A 309 10.16 -6.96 -28.79
CA LEU A 309 10.18 -8.43 -28.66
C LEU A 309 8.80 -9.06 -28.83
N GLU A 310 7.75 -8.35 -28.42
CA GLU A 310 6.35 -8.79 -28.58
C GLU A 310 5.71 -8.29 -29.88
N ASN A 311 6.43 -7.46 -30.65
CA ASN A 311 5.94 -6.78 -31.85
C ASN A 311 4.58 -6.11 -31.64
N LYS A 312 4.43 -5.43 -30.49
CA LYS A 312 3.21 -4.75 -30.06
C LYS A 312 3.56 -3.51 -29.24
N ASP A 313 2.85 -2.43 -29.51
CA ASP A 313 2.89 -1.19 -28.71
C ASP A 313 2.16 -1.39 -27.37
N LEU A 314 2.84 -1.99 -26.40
CA LEU A 314 2.24 -2.29 -25.09
C LEU A 314 2.46 -1.16 -24.09
N THR A 315 3.62 -0.50 -24.14
CA THR A 315 3.99 0.60 -23.24
C THR A 315 4.31 1.89 -23.98
N LYS A 316 4.83 1.79 -25.22
CA LYS A 316 5.42 2.90 -26.00
C LYS A 316 6.51 3.68 -25.26
N CYS A 317 7.20 3.00 -24.35
CA CYS A 317 8.30 3.61 -23.63
C CYS A 317 9.57 3.65 -24.49
N GLY A 318 10.36 4.71 -24.29
CA GLY A 318 11.74 4.72 -24.76
C GLY A 318 12.63 3.84 -23.86
N PRO A 319 13.84 3.51 -24.34
CA PRO A 319 14.79 2.71 -23.58
C PRO A 319 15.29 3.44 -22.33
N CYS A 320 15.62 2.67 -21.29
CA CYS A 320 16.19 3.14 -20.04
C CYS A 320 17.69 2.85 -19.97
N LYS A 321 18.42 3.70 -19.26
CA LYS A 321 19.74 3.35 -18.72
C LYS A 321 19.56 2.48 -17.47
N ILE A 322 20.30 1.39 -17.38
CA ILE A 322 20.12 0.36 -16.34
C ILE A 322 21.38 0.29 -15.47
N LYS A 323 21.23 0.49 -14.17
CA LYS A 323 22.25 0.08 -13.19
C LYS A 323 21.90 -1.29 -12.64
N SER A 324 22.65 -2.32 -13.03
CA SER A 324 22.48 -3.69 -12.49
C SER A 324 23.11 -3.80 -11.11
N CYS A 325 22.31 -4.21 -10.12
CA CYS A 325 22.74 -4.53 -8.77
C CYS A 325 22.38 -6.00 -8.49
N ILE A 326 23.39 -6.85 -8.38
CA ILE A 326 23.25 -8.27 -8.06
C ILE A 326 22.96 -8.35 -6.56
N VAL A 327 21.68 -8.54 -6.22
CA VAL A 327 21.24 -8.68 -4.82
C VAL A 327 20.99 -10.13 -4.43
N ASN A 328 20.86 -11.02 -5.42
CA ASN A 328 20.62 -12.46 -5.24
C ASN A 328 20.65 -13.21 -6.59
N THR A 329 20.85 -14.53 -6.58
CA THR A 329 20.86 -15.40 -7.77
C THR A 329 20.21 -16.76 -7.47
N ASP A 330 19.93 -17.56 -8.50
CA ASP A 330 19.26 -18.86 -8.38
C ASP A 330 20.18 -20.03 -7.97
N ARG A 331 21.50 -19.82 -7.99
CA ARG A 331 22.49 -20.83 -7.60
C ARG A 331 22.72 -20.92 -6.09
N THR A 332 22.30 -19.90 -5.34
CA THR A 332 22.51 -19.80 -3.90
C THR A 332 21.20 -19.55 -3.19
N GLN A 333 20.93 -20.32 -2.15
CA GLN A 333 19.83 -20.03 -1.25
C GLN A 333 20.27 -18.90 -0.30
N ILE A 334 19.57 -17.78 -0.34
CA ILE A 334 19.76 -16.69 0.62
C ILE A 334 18.57 -16.58 1.55
N TYR A 335 18.83 -15.99 2.72
CA TYR A 335 17.81 -15.68 3.70
C TYR A 335 17.27 -14.25 3.49
N GLU A 336 16.07 -14.00 4.01
CA GLU A 336 15.41 -12.70 3.90
C GLU A 336 16.26 -11.54 4.45
N ASN A 337 17.05 -11.75 5.51
CA ASN A 337 17.91 -10.71 6.07
C ASN A 337 19.04 -10.31 5.13
N GLU A 338 19.63 -11.28 4.43
CA GLU A 338 20.67 -11.05 3.44
C GLU A 338 20.10 -10.29 2.24
N LEU A 339 18.92 -10.70 1.74
CA LEU A 339 18.24 -9.99 0.66
C LEU A 339 17.93 -8.53 1.03
N VAL A 340 17.39 -8.30 2.24
CA VAL A 340 17.08 -6.95 2.72
C VAL A 340 18.35 -6.10 2.82
N ALA A 341 19.44 -6.64 3.38
CA ALA A 341 20.72 -5.95 3.46
C ALA A 341 21.28 -5.61 2.07
N ASN A 342 21.20 -6.55 1.12
CA ASN A 342 21.66 -6.34 -0.24
C ASN A 342 20.88 -5.23 -0.94
N ILE A 343 19.55 -5.22 -0.79
CA ILE A 343 18.71 -4.14 -1.35
C ILE A 343 19.03 -2.78 -0.71
N GLN A 344 19.19 -2.74 0.62
CA GLN A 344 19.56 -1.52 1.35
C GLN A 344 20.91 -0.96 0.86
N ASN A 345 21.91 -1.83 0.71
CA ASN A 345 23.25 -1.47 0.23
C ASN A 345 23.22 -0.97 -1.22
N ALA A 346 22.45 -1.63 -2.10
CA ALA A 346 22.28 -1.21 -3.49
C ALA A 346 21.69 0.21 -3.58
N ILE A 347 20.60 0.47 -2.85
CA ILE A 347 19.94 1.79 -2.84
C ILE A 347 20.84 2.85 -2.21
N ALA A 348 21.55 2.53 -1.13
CA ALA A 348 22.47 3.46 -0.47
C ALA A 348 23.66 3.84 -1.37
N LYS A 349 24.13 2.91 -2.21
CA LYS A 349 25.22 3.15 -3.17
C LYS A 349 24.79 4.04 -4.34
N HIS A 350 23.52 4.01 -4.72
CA HIS A 350 22.95 4.76 -5.85
C HIS A 350 21.78 5.66 -5.45
N PRO A 351 22.01 6.68 -4.61
CA PRO A 351 20.95 7.55 -4.09
C PRO A 351 20.29 8.41 -5.17
N ASP A 352 20.92 8.57 -6.34
CA ASP A 352 20.42 9.27 -7.51
C ASP A 352 19.34 8.48 -8.27
N ILE A 353 19.35 7.14 -8.18
CA ILE A 353 18.36 6.28 -8.82
C ILE A 353 17.04 6.31 -8.06
N LYS A 354 15.97 6.75 -8.74
CA LYS A 354 14.66 6.93 -8.11
C LYS A 354 13.64 5.85 -8.41
N ILE A 355 13.82 5.07 -9.48
CA ILE A 355 12.92 4.00 -9.90
C ILE A 355 13.68 2.68 -9.90
N TRP A 356 13.16 1.71 -9.15
CA TRP A 356 13.81 0.42 -8.92
C TRP A 356 12.91 -0.74 -9.32
N ASN A 357 13.45 -1.69 -10.07
CA ASN A 357 12.79 -2.95 -10.39
C ASN A 357 13.24 -4.05 -9.43
N LEU A 358 12.30 -4.69 -8.75
CA LEU A 358 12.52 -5.88 -7.91
C LEU A 358 11.63 -7.03 -8.41
N SER A 359 12.14 -7.77 -9.39
CA SER A 359 11.46 -8.96 -9.96
C SER A 359 11.69 -10.23 -9.14
N GLN A 360 12.29 -10.12 -7.95
CA GLN A 360 12.54 -11.23 -7.03
C GLN A 360 11.55 -11.24 -5.85
N GLY A 361 11.27 -12.41 -5.29
CA GLY A 361 10.32 -12.57 -4.19
C GLY A 361 10.49 -13.88 -3.44
N THR A 362 9.67 -14.08 -2.41
CA THR A 362 9.71 -15.27 -1.55
C THR A 362 8.68 -16.32 -2.00
N THR A 363 8.82 -17.56 -1.55
CA THR A 363 7.79 -18.62 -1.68
C THR A 363 6.73 -18.56 -0.57
N LYS A 364 6.99 -17.78 0.50
CA LYS A 364 6.15 -17.69 1.69
C LYS A 364 4.95 -16.78 1.44
N THR A 365 3.74 -17.32 1.58
CA THR A 365 2.51 -16.53 1.44
C THR A 365 2.30 -15.60 2.63
N ILE A 366 1.70 -14.44 2.38
CA ILE A 366 1.42 -13.44 3.41
C ILE A 366 0.43 -13.93 4.48
N ASP A 367 0.53 -13.33 5.66
CA ASP A 367 -0.42 -13.48 6.77
C ASP A 367 -1.58 -12.47 6.63
N ASN A 368 -2.70 -12.67 7.33
CA ASN A 368 -3.77 -11.67 7.44
C ASN A 368 -3.62 -10.78 8.68
N ASP A 369 -2.91 -11.26 9.70
CA ASP A 369 -2.81 -10.57 10.99
C ASP A 369 -1.63 -9.59 11.07
N ARG A 370 -0.77 -9.55 10.05
CA ARG A 370 0.38 -8.63 9.97
C ARG A 370 0.89 -8.48 8.55
N TYR A 371 1.52 -7.34 8.29
CA TYR A 371 2.36 -7.14 7.11
C TYR A 371 3.68 -7.90 7.26
N SER A 372 4.22 -8.38 6.15
CA SER A 372 5.49 -9.08 6.09
C SER A 372 6.66 -8.16 6.42
N ASP A 373 7.71 -8.71 7.03
CA ASP A 373 8.87 -7.92 7.44
C ASP A 373 9.63 -7.39 6.20
N LEU A 374 9.68 -8.17 5.11
CA LEU A 374 10.18 -7.71 3.81
C LEU A 374 9.34 -6.56 3.24
N GLY A 375 8.00 -6.63 3.29
CA GLY A 375 7.13 -5.56 2.82
C GLY A 375 7.33 -4.24 3.60
N ILE A 376 7.51 -4.35 4.92
CA ILE A 376 7.81 -3.22 5.81
C ILE A 376 9.20 -2.62 5.49
N ALA A 377 10.21 -3.45 5.19
CA ALA A 377 11.54 -2.98 4.81
C ALA A 377 11.52 -2.20 3.48
N LEU A 378 10.79 -2.71 2.48
CA LEU A 378 10.60 -2.04 1.19
C LEU A 378 9.85 -0.70 1.34
N ASP A 379 8.85 -0.65 2.22
CA ASP A 379 8.11 0.58 2.52
C ASP A 379 9.01 1.62 3.23
N SER A 380 9.86 1.20 4.18
CA SER A 380 10.82 2.09 4.83
C SER A 380 11.80 2.70 3.82
N LEU A 381 12.40 1.86 2.98
CA LEU A 381 13.34 2.29 1.94
C LEU A 381 12.73 3.34 0.99
N GLN A 382 11.49 3.14 0.58
CA GLN A 382 10.79 4.09 -0.30
C GLN A 382 10.53 5.43 0.39
N LYS A 383 10.15 5.41 1.68
CA LYS A 383 9.97 6.64 2.45
C LYS A 383 11.27 7.39 2.68
N ASP A 384 12.30 6.68 3.12
CA ASP A 384 13.56 7.28 3.57
C ASP A 384 14.35 7.87 2.40
N ASN A 385 14.21 7.29 1.20
CA ASN A 385 14.99 7.68 0.02
C ASN A 385 14.18 8.41 -1.07
N ARG A 386 12.86 8.56 -0.88
CA ARG A 386 11.91 9.10 -1.88
C ARG A 386 12.02 8.40 -3.25
N ILE A 387 12.02 7.07 -3.22
CA ILE A 387 12.11 6.20 -4.40
C ILE A 387 10.80 5.44 -4.63
N LEU A 388 10.64 4.87 -5.83
CA LEU A 388 9.56 3.95 -6.17
C LEU A 388 10.15 2.56 -6.48
N ILE A 389 9.63 1.53 -5.81
CA ILE A 389 9.97 0.14 -6.09
C ILE A 389 8.80 -0.53 -6.81
N CYS A 390 9.05 -1.05 -8.01
CA CYS A 390 8.14 -1.91 -8.75
C CYS A 390 8.49 -3.37 -8.42
N LYS A 391 7.55 -4.09 -7.80
CA LYS A 391 7.78 -5.44 -7.26
C LYS A 391 6.88 -6.49 -7.91
N SER A 392 7.40 -7.67 -8.22
CA SER A 392 6.57 -8.78 -8.71
C SER A 392 5.64 -9.34 -7.62
N ALA A 393 4.41 -9.69 -8.01
CA ALA A 393 3.41 -10.30 -7.11
C ALA A 393 3.74 -11.75 -6.72
N GLY A 394 4.65 -12.38 -7.45
CA GLY A 394 5.07 -13.77 -7.27
C GLY A 394 4.30 -14.75 -8.15
N ASN A 395 4.91 -15.93 -8.34
CA ASN A 395 4.37 -17.00 -9.16
C ASN A 395 3.98 -18.20 -8.28
N VAL A 396 3.05 -19.02 -8.75
CA VAL A 396 2.58 -20.23 -8.07
C VAL A 396 2.20 -21.29 -9.10
N ASP A 397 2.35 -22.58 -8.77
CA ASP A 397 1.70 -23.65 -9.53
C ASP A 397 0.18 -23.37 -9.55
N PRO A 398 -0.47 -23.28 -10.72
CA PRO A 398 -1.91 -23.03 -10.82
C PRO A 398 -2.78 -24.03 -10.04
N ARG A 399 -2.25 -25.22 -9.77
CA ARG A 399 -2.92 -26.30 -9.02
C ARG A 399 -2.80 -26.14 -7.51
N ALA A 400 -1.97 -25.22 -7.01
CA ALA A 400 -1.82 -24.97 -5.59
C ALA A 400 -3.13 -24.44 -4.98
N GLU A 401 -3.46 -24.92 -3.78
CA GLU A 401 -4.66 -24.48 -3.05
C GLU A 401 -4.59 -23.00 -2.66
N ASN A 402 -3.40 -22.52 -2.31
CA ASN A 402 -3.18 -21.14 -1.87
C ASN A 402 -2.46 -20.32 -2.95
N GLN A 403 -3.24 -19.53 -3.69
CA GLN A 403 -2.74 -18.64 -4.76
C GLN A 403 -2.41 -17.23 -4.26
N ARG A 404 -2.40 -16.97 -2.95
CA ARG A 404 -2.17 -15.64 -2.40
C ARG A 404 -0.78 -15.11 -2.73
N ILE A 405 -0.66 -13.79 -2.82
CA ILE A 405 0.64 -13.09 -2.89
C ILE A 405 1.59 -13.49 -1.74
N THR A 406 2.89 -13.30 -1.97
CA THR A 406 3.97 -13.69 -1.05
C THR A 406 4.54 -12.51 -0.26
N ASP A 407 5.33 -12.81 0.77
CA ASP A 407 5.99 -11.81 1.59
C ASP A 407 6.77 -10.80 0.70
N GLY A 408 6.67 -9.52 1.05
CA GLY A 408 7.13 -8.39 0.27
C GLY A 408 6.11 -7.85 -0.73
N ALA A 409 5.24 -8.69 -1.30
CA ALA A 409 4.19 -8.26 -2.24
C ALA A 409 2.95 -7.67 -1.53
N ASP A 410 2.96 -7.61 -0.20
CA ASP A 410 2.02 -6.85 0.63
C ASP A 410 2.53 -5.45 1.02
N SER A 411 3.70 -5.03 0.55
CA SER A 411 4.20 -3.64 0.68
C SER A 411 3.15 -2.62 0.25
N LEU A 412 2.88 -1.63 1.10
CA LEU A 412 1.87 -0.59 0.85
C LEU A 412 2.34 0.49 -0.11
N LEU A 413 3.66 0.70 -0.20
CA LEU A 413 4.23 1.80 -0.98
C LEU A 413 4.79 1.36 -2.32
N SER A 414 5.17 0.09 -2.49
CA SER A 414 5.59 -0.48 -3.77
C SER A 414 4.41 -0.59 -4.74
N LEU A 415 4.70 -0.51 -6.04
CA LEU A 415 3.79 -0.97 -7.09
C LEU A 415 4.01 -2.46 -7.31
N VAL A 416 3.10 -3.27 -6.78
CA VAL A 416 3.12 -4.73 -6.90
C VAL A 416 2.41 -5.14 -8.19
N VAL A 417 3.10 -5.89 -9.04
CA VAL A 417 2.67 -6.16 -10.42
C VAL A 417 2.33 -7.64 -10.59
N GLY A 418 1.08 -7.91 -10.94
CA GLY A 418 0.61 -9.23 -11.36
C GLY A 418 0.80 -9.47 -12.85
N SER A 419 0.41 -10.64 -13.34
CA SER A 419 0.54 -11.02 -14.75
C SER A 419 -0.80 -11.36 -15.40
N ILE A 420 -1.00 -10.86 -16.62
CA ILE A 420 -2.07 -11.26 -17.54
C ILE A 420 -1.51 -11.95 -18.78
N ALA A 421 -2.31 -12.81 -19.39
CA ALA A 421 -1.95 -13.60 -20.54
C ALA A 421 -1.95 -12.76 -21.82
N HIS A 422 -0.83 -12.77 -22.54
CA HIS A 422 -0.67 -12.04 -23.80
C HIS A 422 -1.25 -12.79 -25.00
N LYS A 423 -1.31 -14.13 -24.93
CA LYS A 423 -1.78 -15.01 -26.00
C LYS A 423 -2.14 -16.39 -25.44
N LYS A 424 -3.04 -17.09 -26.14
CA LYS A 424 -3.41 -18.49 -25.89
C LYS A 424 -3.02 -19.34 -27.09
N THR A 425 -2.17 -20.36 -26.89
CA THR A 425 -1.84 -21.34 -27.94
C THR A 425 -2.19 -22.78 -27.54
N THR A 426 -2.27 -23.09 -26.25
CA THR A 426 -2.67 -24.41 -25.74
C THR A 426 -3.94 -24.35 -24.89
N ASN A 427 -4.40 -25.50 -24.40
CA ASN A 427 -5.55 -25.55 -23.49
C ASN A 427 -5.21 -25.16 -22.04
N ASN A 428 -3.94 -25.29 -21.62
CA ASN A 428 -3.49 -24.91 -20.27
C ASN A 428 -3.35 -23.40 -20.13
N ASP A 429 -3.22 -22.71 -21.25
CA ASP A 429 -3.17 -21.26 -21.32
C ASP A 429 -4.51 -20.60 -20.95
N ALA A 430 -4.41 -19.53 -20.15
CA ALA A 430 -5.50 -18.58 -19.95
C ALA A 430 -5.86 -17.87 -21.27
N LYS A 431 -7.08 -17.34 -21.37
CA LYS A 431 -7.47 -16.50 -22.52
C LYS A 431 -6.65 -15.21 -22.52
N GLU A 432 -6.44 -14.63 -23.70
CA GLU A 432 -5.80 -13.32 -23.82
C GLU A 432 -6.49 -12.30 -22.91
N ASN A 433 -5.68 -11.45 -22.28
CA ASN A 433 -6.01 -10.48 -21.24
C ASN A 433 -6.51 -11.04 -19.90
N ASP A 434 -6.83 -12.32 -19.82
CA ASP A 434 -7.19 -12.94 -18.55
C ASP A 434 -5.94 -13.11 -17.67
N ARG A 435 -6.12 -13.29 -16.37
CA ARG A 435 -5.03 -13.55 -15.41
C ARG A 435 -4.17 -14.71 -15.91
N SER A 436 -2.85 -14.53 -15.94
CA SER A 436 -1.94 -15.64 -16.21
C SER A 436 -2.10 -16.70 -15.13
N PRO A 437 -2.18 -18.01 -15.45
CA PRO A 437 -2.52 -19.04 -14.46
C PRO A 437 -1.56 -19.08 -13.27
N PHE A 438 -0.26 -18.79 -13.50
CA PHE A 438 0.78 -18.75 -12.48
C PHE A 438 0.75 -17.49 -11.61
N SER A 439 0.06 -16.42 -12.01
CA SER A 439 0.06 -15.15 -11.26
C SER A 439 -0.66 -15.32 -9.94
N ARG A 440 0.01 -14.92 -8.85
CA ARG A 440 -0.62 -14.83 -7.52
C ARG A 440 -1.65 -13.71 -7.45
N ILE A 441 -2.57 -13.82 -6.50
CA ILE A 441 -3.75 -12.99 -6.35
C ILE A 441 -3.85 -12.42 -4.94
N GLY A 442 -4.55 -11.31 -4.78
CA GLY A 442 -4.81 -10.71 -3.47
C GLY A 442 -5.97 -11.35 -2.70
N PRO A 443 -6.55 -10.62 -1.73
CA PRO A 443 -6.11 -9.29 -1.29
C PRO A 443 -4.84 -9.34 -0.41
N GLY A 444 -4.21 -8.19 -0.24
CA GLY A 444 -3.23 -7.94 0.80
C GLY A 444 -3.86 -7.85 2.21
N VAL A 445 -3.05 -7.51 3.20
CA VAL A 445 -3.47 -7.34 4.59
C VAL A 445 -4.54 -6.23 4.71
N GLU A 446 -5.52 -6.37 5.61
CA GLU A 446 -6.70 -5.49 5.74
C GLU A 446 -7.44 -5.23 4.40
N ASN A 447 -7.53 -6.25 3.53
CA ASN A 447 -8.16 -6.18 2.19
C ASN A 447 -7.51 -5.19 1.21
N ALA A 448 -6.21 -4.90 1.40
CA ALA A 448 -5.48 -4.06 0.47
C ALA A 448 -5.54 -4.58 -0.96
N VAL A 449 -5.72 -3.67 -1.93
CA VAL A 449 -5.72 -4.01 -3.36
C VAL A 449 -4.32 -4.48 -3.72
N LYS A 450 -4.17 -5.78 -3.95
CA LYS A 450 -2.95 -6.41 -4.46
C LYS A 450 -3.30 -7.51 -5.47
N PRO A 451 -2.53 -7.71 -6.56
CA PRO A 451 -1.50 -6.78 -7.05
C PRO A 451 -2.08 -5.38 -7.27
N ASP A 452 -1.26 -4.34 -7.30
CA ASP A 452 -1.74 -2.98 -7.57
C ASP A 452 -2.10 -2.85 -9.05
N LEU A 453 -1.23 -3.34 -9.93
CA LEU A 453 -1.37 -3.28 -11.38
C LEU A 453 -1.09 -4.65 -11.99
N VAL A 454 -1.46 -4.83 -13.25
CA VAL A 454 -1.05 -5.99 -14.05
C VAL A 454 -0.41 -5.56 -15.34
N HIS A 455 0.45 -6.43 -15.87
CA HIS A 455 0.91 -6.33 -17.24
C HIS A 455 1.13 -7.73 -17.84
N TYR A 456 1.35 -7.81 -19.14
CA TYR A 456 1.69 -9.05 -19.85
C TYR A 456 3.01 -9.65 -19.36
N GLY A 457 2.92 -10.81 -18.71
CA GLY A 457 4.06 -11.58 -18.19
C GLY A 457 4.17 -13.00 -18.75
N GLY A 458 3.36 -13.36 -19.76
CA GLY A 458 3.35 -14.71 -20.33
C GLY A 458 2.09 -15.52 -19.99
N ASN A 459 2.06 -16.76 -20.42
CA ASN A 459 1.02 -17.75 -20.13
C ASN A 459 1.66 -19.09 -19.69
N MET A 460 0.87 -20.13 -19.46
CA MET A 460 1.40 -21.40 -18.93
C MET A 460 2.35 -22.08 -19.92
N ASP A 461 1.89 -22.28 -21.16
CA ASP A 461 2.67 -22.93 -22.22
C ASP A 461 3.10 -21.93 -23.31
N THR A 462 2.38 -20.80 -23.42
CA THR A 462 2.79 -19.69 -24.30
C THR A 462 3.66 -18.70 -23.53
N HIS A 463 4.96 -18.75 -23.76
CA HIS A 463 5.95 -17.89 -23.12
C HIS A 463 6.20 -16.57 -23.87
N LEU A 464 6.80 -15.59 -23.18
CA LEU A 464 7.26 -14.35 -23.80
C LEU A 464 8.55 -14.54 -24.56
N SER A 465 8.81 -13.67 -25.53
CA SER A 465 10.10 -13.58 -26.21
C SER A 465 11.04 -12.64 -25.46
N LEU A 466 12.22 -13.11 -25.05
CA LEU A 466 13.17 -12.43 -24.17
C LEU A 466 14.62 -12.64 -24.64
N PHE A 467 15.59 -11.91 -24.06
CA PHE A 467 17.01 -12.17 -24.32
C PHE A 467 17.63 -13.14 -23.32
N SER A 468 18.38 -14.11 -23.82
CA SER A 468 19.25 -14.96 -23.00
C SER A 468 20.45 -14.17 -22.51
N GLU A 469 21.24 -14.73 -21.59
CA GLU A 469 22.48 -14.12 -21.10
C GLU A 469 23.41 -13.63 -22.23
N TRP A 470 23.41 -14.35 -23.36
CA TRP A 470 24.23 -14.05 -24.55
C TRP A 470 23.56 -13.09 -25.55
N GLY A 471 22.41 -12.50 -25.20
CA GLY A 471 21.65 -11.58 -26.04
C GLY A 471 20.84 -12.25 -27.16
N ARG A 472 20.71 -13.59 -27.18
CA ARG A 472 19.89 -14.27 -28.19
C ARG A 472 18.43 -14.15 -27.82
N GLN A 473 17.58 -13.79 -28.78
CA GLN A 473 16.14 -13.86 -28.59
C GLN A 473 15.72 -15.31 -28.40
N PHE A 474 14.97 -15.63 -27.34
CA PHE A 474 14.41 -16.95 -27.08
C PHE A 474 13.02 -16.82 -26.44
N CYS A 475 12.16 -17.82 -26.63
CA CYS A 475 10.77 -17.80 -26.15
C CYS A 475 10.52 -18.88 -25.10
N ARG A 476 10.86 -18.66 -23.81
CA ARG A 476 10.70 -19.73 -22.79
C ARG A 476 10.21 -19.29 -21.42
N TRP A 477 10.15 -18.01 -21.11
CA TRP A 477 9.79 -17.62 -19.76
C TRP A 477 8.44 -16.91 -19.66
N SER A 478 7.76 -17.26 -18.59
CA SER A 478 6.55 -16.59 -18.13
C SER A 478 6.69 -16.34 -16.63
N GLY A 479 6.19 -15.21 -16.17
CA GLY A 479 6.31 -14.82 -14.78
C GLY A 479 5.91 -13.37 -14.55
N THR A 480 5.48 -13.10 -13.32
CA THR A 480 5.29 -11.72 -12.83
C THR A 480 6.60 -10.91 -12.87
N SER A 481 7.75 -11.59 -12.89
CA SER A 481 9.08 -11.01 -13.15
C SER A 481 9.21 -10.29 -14.49
N PHE A 482 8.36 -10.59 -15.48
CA PHE A 482 8.38 -9.98 -16.82
C PHE A 482 7.21 -9.01 -17.06
N SER A 483 6.17 -9.04 -16.22
CA SER A 483 5.16 -7.97 -16.20
C SER A 483 5.65 -6.75 -15.41
N THR A 484 6.39 -6.97 -14.32
CA THR A 484 6.98 -5.93 -13.46
C THR A 484 7.85 -4.92 -14.22
N PRO A 485 8.87 -5.32 -15.02
CA PRO A 485 9.75 -4.39 -15.74
C PRO A 485 9.01 -3.48 -16.73
N ARG A 486 7.84 -3.85 -17.21
CA ARG A 486 7.01 -2.99 -18.08
C ARG A 486 6.41 -1.82 -17.30
N ILE A 487 5.95 -2.08 -16.08
CA ILE A 487 5.51 -1.04 -15.15
C ILE A 487 6.69 -0.18 -14.70
N THR A 488 7.86 -0.79 -14.49
CA THR A 488 9.10 -0.05 -14.17
C THR A 488 9.47 0.90 -15.32
N ALA A 489 9.45 0.44 -16.57
CA ALA A 489 9.74 1.27 -17.74
C ALA A 489 8.75 2.43 -17.88
N LEU A 490 7.45 2.17 -17.68
CA LEU A 490 6.42 3.22 -17.62
C LEU A 490 6.71 4.24 -16.52
N ALA A 491 7.02 3.80 -15.30
CA ALA A 491 7.31 4.69 -14.18
C ALA A 491 8.57 5.55 -14.43
N ALA A 492 9.63 4.96 -14.98
CA ALA A 492 10.89 5.66 -15.26
C ALA A 492 10.76 6.69 -16.37
N ASN A 493 10.14 6.31 -17.49
CA ASN A 493 9.86 7.24 -18.58
C ASN A 493 8.88 8.35 -18.14
N LEU A 494 7.85 8.01 -17.37
CA LEU A 494 6.89 9.00 -16.86
C LEU A 494 7.58 10.01 -15.92
N ASN A 495 8.47 9.54 -15.06
CA ASN A 495 9.28 10.39 -14.19
C ASN A 495 10.17 11.35 -14.98
N GLN A 496 10.82 10.87 -16.05
CA GLN A 496 11.64 11.71 -16.91
C GLN A 496 10.80 12.75 -17.66
N MET A 497 9.65 12.34 -18.21
CA MET A 497 8.75 13.24 -18.94
C MET A 497 8.22 14.36 -18.03
N ILE A 498 7.78 14.04 -16.82
CA ILE A 498 7.33 15.04 -15.83
C ILE A 498 8.51 15.96 -15.41
N GLY A 499 9.70 15.37 -15.25
CA GLY A 499 10.91 16.03 -14.80
C GLY A 499 10.83 16.61 -13.39
N GLY A 500 11.85 17.40 -13.02
CA GLY A 500 12.03 17.89 -11.65
C GLY A 500 12.42 16.78 -10.67
N GLU A 501 12.16 16.99 -9.39
CA GLU A 501 12.40 15.97 -8.36
C GLU A 501 11.39 14.83 -8.46
N CYS A 502 11.88 13.59 -8.40
CA CYS A 502 11.01 12.41 -8.40
C CYS A 502 9.96 12.49 -7.29
N ASN A 503 8.71 12.28 -7.69
CA ASN A 503 7.56 12.18 -6.81
C ASN A 503 6.89 10.81 -6.97
N PRO A 504 7.32 9.78 -6.19
CA PRO A 504 6.73 8.45 -6.26
C PRO A 504 5.21 8.42 -6.05
N LEU A 505 4.68 9.38 -5.29
CA LEU A 505 3.24 9.47 -5.03
C LEU A 505 2.46 9.88 -6.28
N LEU A 506 2.98 10.86 -7.02
CA LEU A 506 2.42 11.30 -8.30
C LEU A 506 2.46 10.19 -9.35
N LEU A 507 3.61 9.51 -9.49
CA LEU A 507 3.77 8.40 -10.44
C LEU A 507 2.75 7.29 -10.17
N LYS A 508 2.58 6.90 -8.90
CA LYS A 508 1.56 5.91 -8.51
C LYS A 508 0.15 6.38 -8.83
N ALA A 509 -0.18 7.64 -8.52
CA ALA A 509 -1.49 8.19 -8.81
C ALA A 509 -1.79 8.16 -10.31
N LEU A 510 -0.85 8.58 -11.17
CA LEU A 510 -1.00 8.62 -12.62
C LEU A 510 -1.08 7.22 -13.25
N LEU A 511 -0.21 6.29 -12.85
CA LEU A 511 -0.24 4.91 -13.36
C LEU A 511 -1.55 4.20 -13.03
N VAL A 512 -2.06 4.37 -11.80
CA VAL A 512 -3.35 3.82 -11.37
C VAL A 512 -4.52 4.56 -12.03
N HIS A 513 -4.44 5.88 -12.18
CA HIS A 513 -5.48 6.64 -12.86
C HIS A 513 -5.70 6.16 -14.29
N ASN A 514 -4.60 5.91 -15.00
CA ASN A 514 -4.58 5.47 -16.39
C ASN A 514 -4.69 3.94 -16.56
N SER A 515 -5.03 3.16 -15.52
CA SER A 515 -5.15 1.70 -15.63
C SER A 515 -6.59 1.22 -15.69
N ASP A 516 -6.95 0.41 -16.68
CA ASP A 516 -8.30 -0.16 -16.79
C ASP A 516 -8.26 -1.67 -17.00
N TYR A 517 -9.40 -2.34 -16.83
CA TYR A 517 -9.49 -3.75 -17.13
C TYR A 517 -9.67 -3.99 -18.63
N PRO A 518 -8.88 -4.90 -19.23
CA PRO A 518 -9.03 -5.20 -20.64
C PRO A 518 -10.44 -5.68 -21.04
N VAL A 519 -10.81 -5.43 -22.29
CA VAL A 519 -12.07 -5.90 -22.89
C VAL A 519 -12.18 -7.43 -22.92
N GLY A 520 -13.42 -7.92 -22.89
CA GLY A 520 -13.72 -9.34 -23.09
C GLY A 520 -13.61 -10.23 -21.85
N LEU A 521 -13.37 -9.65 -20.66
CA LEU A 521 -13.30 -10.39 -19.40
C LEU A 521 -14.69 -10.68 -18.82
N SER A 522 -14.95 -11.97 -18.56
CA SER A 522 -16.21 -12.45 -17.95
C SER A 522 -16.03 -12.75 -16.45
N LYS A 523 -15.62 -11.75 -15.68
CA LYS A 523 -15.37 -11.86 -14.21
C LYS A 523 -16.17 -10.83 -13.42
N THR A 524 -16.45 -11.10 -12.15
CA THR A 524 -17.06 -10.10 -11.26
C THR A 524 -16.06 -8.99 -10.91
N PRO A 525 -16.52 -7.80 -10.49
CA PRO A 525 -15.61 -6.74 -10.03
C PRO A 525 -14.69 -7.18 -8.89
N GLU A 526 -15.18 -8.04 -7.98
CA GLU A 526 -14.39 -8.59 -6.87
C GLU A 526 -13.30 -9.54 -7.36
N GLU A 527 -13.60 -10.39 -8.35
CA GLU A 527 -12.61 -11.26 -8.99
C GLU A 527 -11.54 -10.43 -9.72
N LEU A 528 -11.95 -9.43 -10.50
CA LEU A 528 -11.02 -8.54 -11.21
C LEU A 528 -10.13 -7.77 -10.24
N ARG A 529 -10.69 -7.19 -9.18
CA ARG A 529 -9.91 -6.50 -8.14
C ARG A 529 -8.89 -7.43 -7.49
N ARG A 530 -9.27 -8.68 -7.20
CA ARG A 530 -8.40 -9.65 -6.54
C ARG A 530 -7.27 -10.13 -7.44
N GLU A 531 -7.51 -10.25 -8.73
CA GLU A 531 -6.56 -10.82 -9.69
C GLU A 531 -5.74 -9.78 -10.45
N MET A 532 -6.31 -8.60 -10.67
CA MET A 532 -5.76 -7.56 -11.54
C MET A 532 -5.57 -6.20 -10.86
N GLY A 533 -5.96 -6.05 -9.60
CA GLY A 533 -5.80 -4.79 -8.89
C GLY A 533 -6.61 -3.66 -9.50
N PHE A 534 -5.94 -2.56 -9.79
CA PHE A 534 -6.46 -1.40 -10.52
C PHE A 534 -6.48 -1.58 -12.04
N GLY A 535 -5.89 -2.65 -12.57
CA GLY A 535 -5.94 -3.00 -13.99
C GLY A 535 -4.61 -2.84 -14.74
N LEU A 536 -4.71 -2.80 -16.07
CA LEU A 536 -3.61 -2.63 -17.01
C LEU A 536 -3.47 -1.14 -17.36
N PRO A 537 -2.32 -0.49 -17.08
CA PRO A 537 -2.06 0.88 -17.51
C PRO A 537 -2.15 1.05 -19.02
N SER A 538 -2.59 2.23 -19.47
CA SER A 538 -2.48 2.67 -20.86
C SER A 538 -1.01 2.83 -21.27
N VAL A 539 -0.78 3.08 -22.55
CA VAL A 539 0.54 3.45 -23.06
C VAL A 539 0.93 4.84 -22.57
N ILE A 540 2.23 5.10 -22.43
CA ILE A 540 2.73 6.35 -21.82
C ILE A 540 2.26 7.62 -22.55
N THR A 541 2.02 7.54 -23.87
CA THR A 541 1.58 8.67 -24.69
C THR A 541 0.22 9.23 -24.27
N ASP A 542 -0.59 8.44 -23.57
CA ASP A 542 -1.97 8.77 -23.22
C ASP A 542 -2.10 9.23 -21.76
N MET A 543 -1.01 9.19 -20.97
CA MET A 543 -1.03 9.44 -19.52
C MET A 543 -0.89 10.91 -19.13
N LEU A 544 -0.20 11.72 -19.95
CA LEU A 544 0.10 13.13 -19.67
C LEU A 544 -0.66 14.11 -20.56
N ASN A 545 -1.50 13.61 -21.47
CA ASN A 545 -2.32 14.41 -22.36
C ASN A 545 -3.79 13.96 -22.29
N ASN A 546 -4.67 14.84 -22.74
CA ASN A 546 -6.12 14.72 -22.85
C ASN A 546 -6.52 14.85 -24.31
N ASP A 547 -7.67 14.27 -24.65
CA ASP A 547 -8.46 14.69 -25.80
C ASP A 547 -9.23 15.99 -25.48
N ALA A 548 -9.75 16.68 -26.50
CA ALA A 548 -10.58 17.88 -26.32
C ALA A 548 -11.86 17.62 -25.49
N ASP A 549 -12.29 16.36 -25.43
CA ASP A 549 -13.48 15.87 -24.73
C ASP A 549 -13.28 15.62 -23.24
N GLU A 550 -12.06 15.73 -22.74
CA GLU A 550 -11.74 15.44 -21.35
C GLU A 550 -10.79 16.47 -20.74
N CYS A 551 -10.82 16.57 -19.42
CA CYS A 551 -9.88 17.39 -18.67
C CYS A 551 -9.44 16.65 -17.41
N THR A 552 -8.14 16.37 -17.34
CA THR A 552 -7.49 15.79 -16.16
C THR A 552 -6.84 16.89 -15.32
N MET A 553 -7.20 16.94 -14.04
CA MET A 553 -6.66 17.85 -13.02
C MET A 553 -5.93 17.03 -11.93
N VAL A 554 -4.71 17.44 -11.61
CA VAL A 554 -3.84 16.82 -10.61
C VAL A 554 -3.68 17.78 -9.44
N PHE A 555 -4.15 17.40 -8.26
CA PHE A 555 -4.04 18.18 -7.03
C PHE A 555 -3.00 17.57 -6.11
N HIS A 556 -2.06 18.39 -5.66
CA HIS A 556 -1.07 18.04 -4.63
C HIS A 556 -1.45 18.70 -3.32
N GLN A 557 -1.47 17.94 -2.22
CA GLN A 557 -1.70 18.53 -0.91
C GLN A 557 -1.00 17.79 0.22
N THR A 558 -0.59 18.52 1.25
CA THR A 558 -0.18 17.96 2.55
C THR A 558 -1.27 18.24 3.58
N LEU A 559 -1.96 17.20 4.03
CA LEU A 559 -3.05 17.30 5.01
C LEU A 559 -2.51 17.12 6.43
N GLN A 560 -2.50 18.20 7.22
CA GLN A 560 -2.16 18.14 8.64
C GLN A 560 -3.39 17.75 9.47
N LYS A 561 -3.18 16.96 10.54
CA LYS A 561 -4.27 16.60 11.47
C LYS A 561 -4.95 17.84 12.02
N GLY A 562 -6.27 17.89 11.91
CA GLY A 562 -7.09 19.04 12.34
C GLY A 562 -7.46 19.99 11.21
N THR A 563 -6.91 19.78 10.01
CA THR A 563 -7.25 20.49 8.78
C THR A 563 -7.82 19.54 7.74
N ASN A 564 -8.79 20.01 6.98
CA ASN A 564 -9.45 19.35 5.86
C ASN A 564 -9.41 20.29 4.65
N ILE A 565 -9.60 19.75 3.46
CA ILE A 565 -9.82 20.55 2.26
C ILE A 565 -11.29 20.46 1.87
N VAL A 566 -11.90 21.61 1.62
CA VAL A 566 -13.27 21.72 1.12
C VAL A 566 -13.28 22.81 0.05
N SER A 567 -13.12 22.38 -1.19
CA SER A 567 -13.25 23.22 -2.38
C SER A 567 -14.73 23.28 -2.76
N LEU A 568 -15.46 24.31 -2.31
CA LEU A 568 -16.92 24.41 -2.47
C LEU A 568 -17.38 24.60 -3.91
N ASP A 569 -16.56 25.16 -4.79
CA ASP A 569 -16.89 25.48 -6.18
C ASP A 569 -15.94 24.74 -7.14
N PHE A 570 -15.86 23.42 -6.98
CA PHE A 570 -15.09 22.56 -7.87
C PHE A 570 -15.53 22.74 -9.35
N PRO A 571 -14.59 22.94 -10.31
CA PRO A 571 -14.86 23.38 -11.68
C PRO A 571 -15.44 22.26 -12.57
N TYR A 572 -16.71 21.92 -12.37
CA TYR A 572 -17.44 21.03 -13.28
C TYR A 572 -18.06 21.81 -14.46
N PRO A 573 -17.81 21.40 -15.72
CA PRO A 573 -18.34 22.06 -16.93
C PRO A 573 -19.86 22.19 -16.96
N GLN A 574 -20.35 23.36 -17.40
CA GLN A 574 -21.77 23.62 -17.64
C GLN A 574 -22.23 23.11 -19.01
N SER A 575 -21.33 22.96 -19.98
CA SER A 575 -21.68 22.29 -21.26
C SER A 575 -22.11 20.84 -21.05
N LEU A 576 -21.74 20.23 -19.91
CA LEU A 576 -22.17 18.89 -19.51
C LEU A 576 -23.59 18.85 -18.89
N VAL A 577 -24.41 19.89 -19.06
CA VAL A 577 -25.83 19.85 -18.72
C VAL A 577 -26.66 19.42 -19.93
N GLU A 578 -27.39 18.31 -19.81
CA GLU A 578 -28.32 17.81 -20.82
C GLU A 578 -29.70 17.55 -20.19
N ASN A 579 -30.76 18.11 -20.78
CA ASN A 579 -32.14 17.99 -20.28
C ASN A 579 -32.31 18.43 -18.80
N GLY A 580 -31.60 19.48 -18.38
CA GLY A 580 -31.64 20.03 -17.03
C GLY A 580 -30.85 19.23 -15.98
N TYR A 581 -30.03 18.26 -16.40
CA TYR A 581 -29.19 17.47 -15.51
C TYR A 581 -27.74 17.40 -15.99
N PHE A 582 -26.79 17.41 -15.07
CA PHE A 582 -25.39 17.08 -15.35
C PHE A 582 -25.27 15.64 -15.87
N ILE A 583 -24.45 15.48 -16.90
CA ILE A 583 -23.97 14.22 -17.48
C ILE A 583 -22.44 14.21 -17.45
N GLY A 584 -21.81 13.06 -17.69
CA GLY A 584 -20.36 12.96 -17.76
C GLY A 584 -19.84 11.65 -17.17
N GLU A 585 -18.63 11.30 -17.59
CA GLU A 585 -17.84 10.24 -16.97
C GLU A 585 -16.78 10.90 -16.09
N ILE A 586 -16.59 10.37 -14.88
CA ILE A 586 -15.63 10.89 -13.91
C ILE A 586 -14.73 9.77 -13.44
N THR A 587 -13.43 9.93 -13.65
CA THR A 587 -12.40 9.11 -13.01
C THR A 587 -11.76 9.93 -11.91
N LEU A 588 -11.69 9.39 -10.69
CA LEU A 588 -10.97 9.99 -9.58
C LEU A 588 -10.02 8.95 -8.99
N SER A 589 -8.73 9.24 -9.00
CA SER A 589 -7.72 8.44 -8.31
C SER A 589 -7.04 9.25 -7.23
N MET A 590 -6.70 8.60 -6.14
CA MET A 590 -6.00 9.22 -5.02
C MET A 590 -4.88 8.30 -4.55
N ALA A 591 -3.69 8.86 -4.39
CA ALA A 591 -2.58 8.20 -3.73
C ALA A 591 -2.18 9.02 -2.51
N VAL A 592 -2.02 8.34 -1.37
CA VAL A 592 -1.64 8.91 -0.09
C VAL A 592 -0.28 8.35 0.31
N ASN A 593 0.58 9.19 0.89
CA ASN A 593 1.74 8.77 1.67
C ASN A 593 1.29 8.60 3.13
N PRO A 594 0.83 7.40 3.56
CA PRO A 594 0.24 7.23 4.87
C PRO A 594 1.31 7.25 5.96
N VAL A 595 0.93 7.63 7.18
CA VAL A 595 1.64 7.29 8.41
C VAL A 595 1.61 5.76 8.55
N ILE A 596 2.76 5.15 8.76
CA ILE A 596 2.92 3.69 8.92
C ILE A 596 3.60 3.40 10.25
N ASN A 597 3.26 2.29 10.90
CA ASN A 597 3.85 1.89 12.18
C ASN A 597 3.94 0.37 12.29
N ALA A 598 5.16 -0.17 12.17
CA ALA A 598 5.41 -1.61 12.13
C ALA A 598 5.00 -2.35 13.42
N GLY A 599 4.94 -1.64 14.56
CA GLY A 599 4.49 -2.20 15.83
C GLY A 599 2.97 -2.44 15.92
N GLN A 600 2.19 -2.10 14.88
CA GLN A 600 0.73 -2.19 14.90
C GLN A 600 0.16 -3.40 14.13
N GLY A 601 0.98 -4.38 13.75
CA GLY A 601 0.51 -5.64 13.14
C GLY A 601 -0.31 -5.40 11.87
N CYS A 602 -1.51 -5.99 11.76
CA CYS A 602 -2.43 -5.74 10.63
C CYS A 602 -2.84 -4.27 10.52
N GLU A 603 -2.77 -3.49 11.59
CA GLU A 603 -3.06 -2.06 11.60
C GLU A 603 -1.87 -1.20 11.11
N TYR A 604 -0.83 -1.78 10.51
CA TYR A 604 0.39 -1.09 10.03
C TYR A 604 0.14 0.29 9.38
N CYS A 605 -0.86 0.40 8.49
CA CYS A 605 -1.33 1.67 7.94
C CYS A 605 -2.13 2.47 8.98
N GLN A 606 -1.53 3.54 9.50
CA GLN A 606 -2.06 4.33 10.62
C GLN A 606 -2.87 5.55 10.18
N SER A 607 -2.93 5.88 8.90
CA SER A 607 -3.68 7.03 8.43
C SER A 607 -4.26 6.81 7.04
N GLN A 608 -5.35 7.51 6.74
CA GLN A 608 -5.99 7.51 5.43
C GLN A 608 -6.53 8.90 5.10
N VAL A 609 -6.82 9.12 3.83
CA VAL A 609 -7.57 10.29 3.39
C VAL A 609 -8.89 9.79 2.81
N ASP A 610 -9.99 10.43 3.19
CA ASP A 610 -11.28 10.26 2.53
C ASP A 610 -11.47 11.38 1.52
N VAL A 611 -11.93 11.02 0.32
CA VAL A 611 -12.23 11.94 -0.77
C VAL A 611 -13.71 11.88 -1.10
N LEU A 612 -14.35 13.04 -1.21
CA LEU A 612 -15.74 13.16 -1.64
C LEU A 612 -15.81 14.15 -2.80
N LEU A 613 -16.54 13.77 -3.85
CA LEU A 613 -16.97 14.68 -4.90
C LEU A 613 -18.48 14.83 -4.77
N GLU A 614 -18.93 15.99 -4.30
CA GLU A 614 -20.32 16.20 -3.91
C GLU A 614 -21.02 17.20 -4.82
N THR A 615 -22.30 16.97 -5.08
CA THR A 615 -23.19 18.00 -5.59
C THR A 615 -24.13 18.51 -4.50
N TYR A 616 -24.40 19.81 -4.49
CA TYR A 616 -25.19 20.45 -3.43
C TYR A 616 -25.93 21.69 -3.96
N ASP A 617 -26.94 22.19 -3.25
CA ASP A 617 -27.81 23.28 -3.73
C ASP A 617 -27.18 24.67 -3.52
N HIS A 618 -26.75 24.98 -2.30
CA HIS A 618 -26.17 26.28 -1.95
C HIS A 618 -25.16 26.19 -0.80
N VAL A 619 -24.37 27.25 -0.62
CA VAL A 619 -23.43 27.36 0.51
C VAL A 619 -24.20 27.87 1.72
N GLU A 620 -24.18 27.10 2.81
CA GLU A 620 -24.71 27.54 4.10
C GLU A 620 -23.62 28.34 4.83
N HIS A 621 -23.98 29.53 5.33
CA HIS A 621 -23.13 30.34 6.19
C HIS A 621 -23.66 30.30 7.63
N VAL A 622 -22.80 29.91 8.56
CA VAL A 622 -23.12 29.77 9.99
C VAL A 622 -22.25 30.71 10.83
N GLN A 623 -22.82 31.26 11.89
CA GLN A 623 -22.08 32.13 12.80
C GLN A 623 -21.19 31.28 13.73
N LEU A 624 -19.88 31.57 13.74
CA LEU A 624 -18.94 30.91 14.64
C LEU A 624 -19.31 31.20 16.11
N GLY A 625 -19.34 30.16 16.94
CA GLY A 625 -19.63 30.27 18.38
C GLY A 625 -20.91 29.56 18.85
N GLU A 626 -21.80 29.15 17.95
CA GLU A 626 -22.93 28.27 18.29
C GLU A 626 -22.58 26.79 18.02
N GLY A 627 -22.38 26.03 19.10
CA GLY A 627 -22.18 24.58 19.04
C GLY A 627 -20.75 24.14 18.69
N MET A 628 -20.64 22.99 17.99
CA MET A 628 -19.37 22.33 17.66
C MET A 628 -18.78 22.77 16.30
N MET A 629 -19.35 23.82 15.68
CA MET A 629 -19.00 24.30 14.34
C MET A 629 -17.75 25.18 14.37
N ARG A 630 -16.83 24.94 13.41
CA ARG A 630 -15.52 25.61 13.34
C ARG A 630 -15.25 26.34 12.01
N ASN A 631 -16.14 26.17 11.02
CA ASN A 631 -16.02 26.78 9.71
C ASN A 631 -17.30 27.56 9.39
N GLU A 632 -17.15 28.78 8.86
CA GLU A 632 -18.26 29.67 8.54
C GLU A 632 -19.09 29.17 7.36
N SER A 633 -18.43 28.59 6.36
CA SER A 633 -19.07 28.11 5.13
C SER A 633 -19.15 26.59 5.12
N ARG A 634 -20.19 26.02 4.50
CA ARG A 634 -20.31 24.57 4.26
C ARG A 634 -21.30 24.28 3.12
N THR A 635 -21.24 23.07 2.58
CA THR A 635 -22.27 22.57 1.66
C THR A 635 -23.63 22.45 2.37
N SER A 636 -24.72 22.71 1.66
CA SER A 636 -26.07 22.49 2.18
C SER A 636 -26.34 21.02 2.58
N LYS A 637 -27.28 20.81 3.50
CA LYS A 637 -27.61 19.47 4.06
C LYS A 637 -28.03 18.41 3.04
N ASP A 638 -28.44 18.83 1.84
CA ASP A 638 -28.85 17.95 0.75
C ASP A 638 -27.68 17.48 -0.14
N ALA A 639 -26.43 17.78 0.24
CA ALA A 639 -25.24 17.35 -0.48
C ALA A 639 -25.25 15.83 -0.76
N VAL A 640 -24.82 15.46 -1.97
CA VAL A 640 -24.76 14.06 -2.42
C VAL A 640 -23.36 13.77 -2.97
N ASN A 641 -22.64 12.84 -2.36
CA ASN A 641 -21.38 12.33 -2.91
C ASN A 641 -21.65 11.46 -4.15
N VAL A 642 -21.23 11.93 -5.33
CA VAL A 642 -21.43 11.22 -6.59
C VAL A 642 -20.54 9.99 -6.73
N LEU A 643 -19.50 9.85 -5.91
CA LEU A 643 -18.64 8.66 -5.88
C LEU A 643 -19.28 7.48 -5.12
N ASN A 644 -20.45 7.66 -4.51
CA ASN A 644 -21.10 6.60 -3.74
C ASN A 644 -21.77 5.58 -4.66
N ALA A 645 -21.24 4.35 -4.70
CA ALA A 645 -21.77 3.26 -5.52
C ALA A 645 -23.29 2.99 -5.35
N SER A 646 -23.83 3.19 -4.15
CA SER A 646 -25.22 2.87 -3.83
C SER A 646 -26.26 3.74 -4.55
N ILE A 647 -25.84 4.86 -5.16
CA ILE A 647 -26.75 5.76 -5.88
C ILE A 647 -26.97 5.37 -7.35
N TYR A 648 -26.18 4.42 -7.86
CA TYR A 648 -26.21 3.92 -9.23
C TYR A 648 -27.05 2.64 -9.35
N SER A 649 -27.57 2.37 -10.56
CA SER A 649 -28.39 1.19 -10.77
C SER A 649 -27.55 -0.10 -10.68
N SER A 650 -28.06 -1.13 -9.99
CA SER A 650 -27.37 -2.44 -9.93
C SER A 650 -27.18 -3.09 -11.32
N LYS A 651 -28.01 -2.71 -12.30
CA LYS A 651 -27.90 -3.15 -13.70
C LYS A 651 -26.70 -2.54 -14.43
N ALA A 652 -26.21 -1.37 -14.00
CA ALA A 652 -24.98 -0.77 -14.51
C ALA A 652 -23.74 -1.61 -14.17
N PHE A 653 -23.85 -2.52 -13.20
CA PHE A 653 -22.77 -3.42 -12.78
C PHE A 653 -22.87 -4.84 -13.38
N LYS A 654 -23.70 -5.05 -14.42
CA LYS A 654 -23.87 -6.36 -15.07
C LYS A 654 -22.66 -6.79 -15.91
N LYS A 655 -22.52 -8.11 -16.08
CA LYS A 655 -21.37 -8.89 -16.58
C LYS A 655 -20.82 -8.58 -18.00
N GLU A 656 -21.36 -7.65 -18.77
CA GLU A 656 -21.03 -7.53 -20.21
C GLU A 656 -19.92 -6.54 -20.58
N PHE A 657 -19.59 -5.54 -19.73
CA PHE A 657 -18.46 -4.63 -20.00
C PHE A 657 -17.54 -4.56 -18.78
N ALA A 658 -16.26 -4.90 -18.94
CA ALA A 658 -15.26 -4.84 -17.86
C ALA A 658 -14.71 -3.41 -17.67
N GLU A 659 -14.63 -2.64 -18.75
CA GLU A 659 -14.23 -1.22 -18.77
C GLU A 659 -15.17 -0.33 -17.95
N GLU A 660 -16.49 -0.59 -17.98
CA GLU A 660 -17.49 0.23 -17.26
C GLU A 660 -17.60 -0.09 -15.76
N ARG A 661 -16.85 -1.07 -15.22
CA ARG A 661 -17.05 -1.61 -13.87
C ARG A 661 -15.95 -1.24 -12.88
N MET A 662 -15.81 0.01 -12.48
CA MET A 662 -14.87 0.33 -11.41
C MET A 662 -15.36 1.40 -10.44
N LEU A 663 -16.11 0.99 -9.43
CA LEU A 663 -16.04 1.68 -8.12
C LEU A 663 -15.05 0.89 -7.25
N ILE A 664 -13.76 1.26 -7.24
CA ILE A 664 -12.78 0.68 -6.31
C ILE A 664 -12.75 1.48 -5.00
N GLU A 665 -13.90 1.49 -4.33
CA GLU A 665 -13.92 1.47 -2.87
C GLU A 665 -15.17 0.74 -2.37
N GLN A 666 -15.00 -0.51 -1.94
CA GLN A 666 -15.98 -1.23 -1.13
C GLN A 666 -15.76 -0.93 0.37
N GLY A 667 -15.75 0.35 0.77
CA GLY A 667 -15.72 0.75 2.18
C GLY A 667 -14.51 0.28 3.02
N ASP A 668 -13.45 -0.25 2.40
CA ASP A 668 -12.23 -0.67 3.07
C ASP A 668 -11.43 0.55 3.53
N LYS A 669 -11.23 0.67 4.85
CA LYS A 669 -10.49 1.79 5.45
C LYS A 669 -8.98 1.51 5.48
N TYR A 670 -8.18 2.57 5.46
CA TYR A 670 -6.72 2.58 5.56
C TYR A 670 -5.99 2.05 4.33
N GLN A 671 -6.58 2.30 3.15
CA GLN A 671 -5.97 2.04 1.85
C GLN A 671 -5.23 3.29 1.35
N PRO A 672 -3.93 3.18 0.98
CA PRO A 672 -3.14 4.33 0.50
C PRO A 672 -3.52 4.75 -0.91
N ILE A 673 -4.08 3.85 -1.73
CA ILE A 673 -4.50 4.14 -3.10
C ILE A 673 -5.99 3.85 -3.24
N LYS A 674 -6.73 4.77 -3.87
CA LYS A 674 -8.15 4.61 -4.19
C LYS A 674 -8.39 5.04 -5.65
N LYS A 675 -9.26 4.33 -6.37
CA LYS A 675 -9.72 4.70 -7.72
C LYS A 675 -11.23 4.56 -7.82
N TYR A 676 -11.88 5.59 -8.34
CA TYR A 676 -13.31 5.66 -8.58
C TYR A 676 -13.51 5.96 -10.06
N TYR A 677 -14.45 5.27 -10.68
CA TYR A 677 -14.99 5.59 -11.99
C TYR A 677 -16.51 5.63 -11.86
N VAL A 678 -17.13 6.72 -12.30
CA VAL A 678 -18.58 6.86 -12.32
C VAL A 678 -19.05 7.45 -13.63
N ASP A 679 -20.07 6.82 -14.22
CA ASP A 679 -20.86 7.36 -15.32
C ASP A 679 -22.17 7.89 -14.76
N LEU A 680 -22.34 9.22 -14.77
CA LEU A 680 -23.50 9.90 -14.21
C LEU A 680 -24.82 9.48 -14.88
N SER A 681 -24.78 8.99 -16.12
CA SER A 681 -25.96 8.51 -16.85
C SER A 681 -26.57 7.23 -16.26
N LYS A 682 -25.77 6.46 -15.51
CA LYS A 682 -26.17 5.18 -14.89
C LYS A 682 -26.80 5.35 -13.50
N MET A 683 -26.86 6.59 -12.99
CA MET A 683 -27.48 6.91 -11.70
C MET A 683 -28.97 6.53 -11.70
N THR A 684 -29.52 6.05 -10.59
CA THR A 684 -30.96 5.75 -10.54
C THR A 684 -31.78 7.03 -10.69
N ASP A 685 -32.97 6.95 -11.32
CA ASP A 685 -33.80 8.14 -11.61
C ASP A 685 -34.05 9.04 -10.39
N THR A 686 -34.31 8.44 -9.23
CA THR A 686 -34.53 9.17 -7.98
C THR A 686 -33.29 9.96 -7.56
N ASN A 687 -32.11 9.31 -7.59
CA ASN A 687 -30.87 9.97 -7.20
C ASN A 687 -30.42 10.98 -8.24
N ARG A 688 -30.62 10.71 -9.53
CA ARG A 688 -30.34 11.66 -10.62
C ARG A 688 -31.08 12.98 -10.40
N ARG A 689 -32.39 12.91 -10.11
CA ARG A 689 -33.20 14.12 -9.83
C ARG A 689 -32.71 14.90 -8.62
N LYS A 690 -32.24 14.19 -7.60
CA LYS A 690 -31.74 14.79 -6.35
C LYS A 690 -30.34 15.39 -6.53
N ALA A 691 -29.45 14.69 -7.24
CA ALA A 691 -28.01 14.95 -7.22
C ALA A 691 -27.50 15.68 -8.45
N LEU A 692 -28.20 15.64 -9.59
CA LEU A 692 -27.61 16.11 -10.86
C LEU A 692 -28.35 17.28 -11.48
N GLY A 693 -29.29 17.93 -10.79
CA GLY A 693 -29.97 19.11 -11.35
C GLY A 693 -29.00 20.23 -11.76
N GLU A 694 -29.26 20.91 -12.86
CA GLU A 694 -28.39 21.93 -13.46
C GLU A 694 -27.98 23.09 -12.53
N ASN A 695 -28.84 23.44 -11.56
CA ASN A 695 -28.57 24.52 -10.61
C ASN A 695 -27.67 24.10 -9.44
N ARG A 696 -27.31 22.81 -9.35
CA ARG A 696 -26.45 22.30 -8.27
C ARG A 696 -25.01 22.72 -8.50
N LYS A 697 -24.31 22.92 -7.39
CA LYS A 697 -22.88 23.21 -7.32
C LYS A 697 -22.10 21.94 -7.02
N TRP A 698 -20.80 21.96 -7.31
CA TRP A 698 -19.89 20.83 -7.13
C TRP A 698 -18.83 21.17 -6.09
N ALA A 699 -18.55 20.26 -5.17
CA ALA A 699 -17.51 20.41 -4.16
C ALA A 699 -16.58 19.20 -4.13
N LEU A 700 -15.27 19.45 -3.99
CA LEU A 700 -14.26 18.42 -3.73
C LEU A 700 -13.81 18.54 -2.28
N LYS A 701 -13.87 17.44 -1.52
CA LYS A 701 -13.51 17.40 -0.10
C LYS A 701 -12.46 16.34 0.18
N LEU A 702 -11.42 16.70 0.94
CA LEU A 702 -10.41 15.77 1.45
C LEU A 702 -10.37 15.84 2.98
N THR A 703 -10.48 14.69 3.64
CA THR A 703 -10.45 14.59 5.11
C THR A 703 -9.40 13.58 5.55
N GLY A 704 -8.41 14.05 6.33
CA GLY A 704 -7.39 13.20 6.92
C GLY A 704 -7.93 12.46 8.15
N LEU A 705 -7.73 11.14 8.20
CA LEU A 705 -8.15 10.29 9.30
C LEU A 705 -6.95 9.51 9.84
N TYR A 706 -6.80 9.52 11.16
CA TYR A 706 -5.68 8.90 11.86
C TYR A 706 -6.17 7.85 12.83
N ARG A 707 -5.48 6.71 12.90
CA ARG A 707 -5.69 5.71 13.94
C ARG A 707 -5.21 6.26 15.27
N ASP A 708 -5.82 5.74 16.32
CA ASP A 708 -5.54 6.10 17.71
C ASP A 708 -4.04 5.95 18.05
N ALA A 709 -3.33 4.95 17.50
CA ALA A 709 -1.91 4.74 17.81
C ALA A 709 -1.00 5.87 17.30
N ALA A 710 -1.29 6.42 16.11
CA ALA A 710 -0.62 7.61 15.60
C ALA A 710 -0.96 8.86 16.41
N VAL A 711 -2.24 9.09 16.75
CA VAL A 711 -2.66 10.25 17.55
C VAL A 711 -1.95 10.30 18.91
N GLN A 712 -1.78 9.14 19.55
CA GLN A 712 -1.04 9.03 20.81
C GLN A 712 0.47 9.22 20.65
N ALA A 713 1.05 8.85 19.51
CA ALA A 713 2.46 9.13 19.23
C ALA A 713 2.71 10.64 19.16
N LEU A 714 1.83 11.39 18.48
CA LEU A 714 1.85 12.86 18.47
C LEU A 714 1.78 13.47 19.88
N GLU A 715 0.87 13.00 20.74
CA GLU A 715 0.73 13.53 22.11
C GLU A 715 2.00 13.33 22.97
N ARG A 716 2.76 12.28 22.69
CA ARG A 716 3.99 11.94 23.42
C ARG A 716 5.24 12.59 22.83
N ASP A 717 5.40 12.49 21.52
CA ASP A 717 6.64 12.81 20.81
C ASP A 717 6.59 14.22 20.19
N GLY A 718 5.40 14.85 20.14
CA GLY A 718 5.20 16.16 19.54
C GLY A 718 5.24 16.17 18.01
N GLU A 719 5.30 15.00 17.37
CA GLU A 719 5.37 14.89 15.90
C GLU A 719 4.05 15.28 15.23
N VAL A 720 4.08 16.34 14.43
CA VAL A 720 2.93 16.78 13.64
C VAL A 720 2.51 15.67 12.67
N LEU A 721 1.32 15.13 12.86
CA LEU A 721 0.75 14.16 11.93
C LEU A 721 0.31 14.87 10.65
N SER A 722 0.93 14.49 9.54
CA SER A 722 0.55 14.93 8.21
C SER A 722 0.59 13.78 7.20
N GLN A 723 -0.12 13.96 6.10
CA GLN A 723 -0.11 13.02 4.97
C GLN A 723 0.00 13.81 3.67
N ASP A 724 0.96 13.44 2.83
CA ASP A 724 0.96 13.92 1.46
C ASP A 724 -0.07 13.12 0.65
N VAL A 725 -0.84 13.81 -0.17
CA VAL A 725 -1.86 13.24 -1.03
C VAL A 725 -1.77 13.85 -2.43
N VAL A 726 -1.91 12.98 -3.43
CA VAL A 726 -2.13 13.36 -4.82
C VAL A 726 -3.52 12.88 -5.21
N VAL A 727 -4.35 13.77 -5.75
CA VAL A 727 -5.69 13.45 -6.28
C VAL A 727 -5.70 13.80 -7.77
N VAL A 728 -6.04 12.83 -8.61
CA VAL A 728 -6.17 13.00 -10.05
C VAL A 728 -7.64 12.86 -10.41
N VAL A 729 -8.24 13.89 -11.01
CA VAL A 729 -9.65 13.91 -11.40
C VAL A 729 -9.74 14.16 -12.91
N THR A 730 -10.39 13.26 -13.62
CA THR A 730 -10.69 13.39 -15.05
C THR A 730 -12.19 13.49 -15.24
N ILE A 731 -12.62 14.54 -15.93
CA ILE A 731 -14.01 14.72 -16.35
C ILE A 731 -14.03 14.55 -17.86
N LYS A 732 -14.92 13.68 -18.36
CA LYS A 732 -15.02 13.36 -19.79
C LYS A 732 -16.45 13.50 -20.31
N ASP A 733 -16.61 14.07 -21.50
CA ASP A 733 -17.88 14.18 -22.21
C ASP A 733 -18.21 12.90 -22.98
N PRO A 734 -19.24 12.13 -22.60
CA PRO A 734 -19.66 10.94 -23.32
C PRO A 734 -20.29 11.25 -24.69
N ARG A 735 -20.47 12.54 -25.03
CA ARG A 735 -20.99 12.99 -26.33
C ARG A 735 -19.91 13.43 -27.32
N HIS A 736 -18.64 13.47 -26.89
CA HIS A 736 -17.51 13.83 -27.74
C HIS A 736 -17.67 15.19 -28.47
N ARG A 737 -18.10 16.24 -27.74
CA ARG A 737 -18.35 17.57 -28.33
C ARG A 737 -17.10 18.44 -28.49
N GLY A 738 -15.99 18.08 -27.87
CA GLY A 738 -14.68 18.70 -28.02
C GLY A 738 -14.48 20.01 -27.27
N THR A 739 -15.29 20.29 -26.24
CA THR A 739 -15.27 21.58 -25.52
C THR A 739 -14.80 21.50 -24.07
N ILE A 740 -14.66 20.29 -23.52
CA ILE A 740 -14.47 20.09 -22.08
C ILE A 740 -13.14 20.60 -21.60
N TYR A 741 -12.06 20.32 -22.34
CA TYR A 741 -10.72 20.76 -21.94
C TYR A 741 -10.68 22.27 -21.72
N THR A 742 -11.10 23.05 -22.73
CA THR A 742 -11.05 24.52 -22.69
C THR A 742 -11.97 25.07 -21.59
N GLU A 743 -13.19 24.55 -21.47
CA GLU A 743 -14.14 25.03 -20.46
C GLU A 743 -13.66 24.76 -19.03
N CYS A 744 -13.02 23.63 -18.77
CA CYS A 744 -12.43 23.36 -17.46
C CYS A 744 -11.33 24.37 -17.10
N LEU A 745 -10.46 24.74 -18.05
CA LEU A 745 -9.42 25.76 -17.82
C LEU A 745 -10.05 27.13 -17.52
N ASP A 746 -11.03 27.55 -18.31
CA ASP A 746 -11.76 28.80 -18.08
C ASP A 746 -12.41 28.83 -16.69
N LEU A 747 -12.99 27.70 -16.26
CA LEU A 747 -13.59 27.57 -14.93
C LEU A 747 -12.55 27.59 -13.80
N LEU A 748 -11.38 26.99 -14.00
CA LEU A 748 -10.27 27.07 -13.04
C LEU A 748 -9.83 28.52 -12.83
N GLU A 749 -9.61 29.27 -13.92
CA GLU A 749 -9.21 30.68 -13.86
C GLU A 749 -10.30 31.55 -13.22
N GLN A 750 -11.55 31.42 -13.67
CA GLN A 750 -12.69 32.20 -13.14
C GLN A 750 -12.91 32.00 -11.64
N ARG A 751 -12.59 30.80 -11.13
CA ARG A 751 -12.76 30.43 -9.71
C ARG A 751 -11.48 30.62 -8.90
N GLY A 752 -10.42 31.17 -9.51
CA GLY A 752 -9.19 31.56 -8.84
C GLY A 752 -8.28 30.39 -8.47
N TYR A 753 -8.39 29.24 -9.13
CA TYR A 753 -7.40 28.16 -8.98
C TYR A 753 -6.12 28.56 -9.69
N VAL A 754 -4.98 28.30 -9.04
CA VAL A 754 -3.69 28.34 -9.72
C VAL A 754 -3.52 27.00 -10.43
N HIS A 755 -3.37 27.04 -11.76
CA HIS A 755 -3.11 25.85 -12.55
C HIS A 755 -2.04 26.11 -13.61
N ASN A 756 -1.39 25.03 -14.03
CA ASN A 756 -0.42 25.02 -15.11
C ASN A 756 -0.36 23.62 -15.73
N ASP A 757 0.07 23.55 -16.99
CA ASP A 757 0.40 22.27 -17.62
C ASP A 757 1.42 21.52 -16.75
N ILE A 758 1.23 20.22 -16.57
CA ILE A 758 2.29 19.39 -15.98
C ILE A 758 3.53 19.54 -16.87
N ASN A 759 4.68 19.85 -16.27
CA ASN A 759 5.90 20.06 -17.05
C ASN A 759 6.17 18.82 -17.89
N ILE A 760 6.29 18.98 -19.21
CA ILE A 760 6.75 17.93 -20.10
C ILE A 760 8.14 18.36 -20.57
N HIS A 761 9.19 17.71 -20.06
CA HIS A 761 10.50 17.80 -20.68
C HIS A 761 10.43 17.09 -22.02
N ASN A 762 10.33 17.87 -23.10
CA ASN A 762 10.41 17.36 -24.46
C ASN A 762 11.86 17.03 -24.80
N ASP A 763 12.41 15.98 -24.19
CA ASP A 763 13.62 15.34 -24.69
C ASP A 763 13.22 14.24 -25.69
N ILE A 764 14.02 14.13 -26.75
CA ILE A 764 13.75 13.49 -28.03
C ILE A 764 13.06 12.12 -27.85
N ARG A 765 11.81 12.00 -28.35
CA ARG A 765 11.20 10.69 -28.63
C ARG A 765 12.05 10.02 -29.71
N VAL A 766 12.87 9.06 -29.30
CA VAL A 766 13.42 8.10 -30.25
C VAL A 766 12.31 7.10 -30.50
N ASP A 767 11.68 7.18 -31.66
CA ASP A 767 10.76 6.13 -32.12
C ASP A 767 11.56 4.82 -32.21
N ASN A 768 11.08 3.77 -31.54
CA ASN A 768 11.65 2.42 -31.58
C ASN A 768 11.46 1.78 -32.96
#